data_AF-A0A3B8ISU6-F1
#
_entry.id   AF-A0A3B8ISU6-F1
#
_cell.length_a   1.000
_cell.length_b   1.000
_cell.length_c   1.000
_cell.angle_alpha   90.00
_cell.angle_beta   90.00
_cell.angle_gamma   90.00
#
_symmetry.space_group_name_H-M   'P 1'
#
loop_
_entity.id
_entity.type
_entity.pdbx_description
1 polymer ?
#
loop_
_entity_poly.entity_id
_entity_poly.type
_entity_poly.pdbx_seq_one_letter_code
_entity_poly.pdbx_strand_id
1 'polypeptide(L)'
;MKISFKDQILPHLLALVVFYSLVFFIFRPMLFDGQELNQHDILAFRGSAQELMEYREATGEEGLWVNAMFSGMPAYLINVEWSKQALNFLHTVFSGGLPHPIRAIFTAMLSAYIMLLCFGVRPYLALVGGICFGLSSYLLIGIGAGHNGRIIAIAYSPMVVGALHQALKKPRWFSFAFFAVALALHLRANHLQITYYLILFLAPYGIIQVVNLFRAGDTKVLIRSIGGIALASVLALLTFLGSFLTTLEYSKYSIRGASELSKEEENSNFSQEGLSKSYAFAYSNGIGEPMTLLVPNYVGGSTSESFVSDPESQTTRFLRSLAATDQQQAQQLARYAIHYWGIQNGAAPYYAGAIMVLLFVIGIVYAPRQYSIWLVAMALFGVMLSWGSSFKGFNYFMFDYFPGYNKFRSVTFAIYITILSIALLGGLGLEEVFRRQWESKSLKKLLYVMGGVAGFLLLLWITGGFGNFQRAGEQNLPQGMQNALMSDRKGLFRADVLRSLLFILAAGSVIWLALRKKLKENVAALILVALSLFDMMGINQRVFGEGNFQRSLVRQYFQPDAADQSIMNVAGPVDRVINLDVNVWADATTSYHHASIGGYHGAKMRRYQDLIDNHMGTELQTMIGNLNARRSLGDGTPVLNMLNAKYIRFTSQGGPVAQENAQALGAAWFAANVQAVNSPDEEIEALGTLDLSTTAVIDQSKFPTMPEGGAGTITITEHNPGSITYNLNVTDAGLAVFSEVYYPEGWVATLD
;
A
#
# COMPACT_ATOMS: atom_id res chain seq x y z
N MET A 1 -42.43 -15.56 9.51
CA MET A 1 -41.42 -16.43 10.17
C MET A 1 -41.07 -15.79 11.51
N LYS A 2 -41.31 -16.45 12.66
CA LYS A 2 -40.95 -15.88 13.98
C LYS A 2 -39.44 -15.95 14.15
N ILE A 3 -38.76 -14.81 14.24
CA ILE A 3 -37.30 -14.74 14.44
C ILE A 3 -37.00 -15.04 15.91
N SER A 4 -36.17 -16.06 16.19
CA SER A 4 -35.75 -16.39 17.56
C SER A 4 -34.60 -15.47 17.96
N PHE A 5 -34.79 -14.60 18.95
CA PHE A 5 -33.72 -13.70 19.41
C PHE A 5 -32.48 -14.49 19.86
N LYS A 6 -32.68 -15.56 20.63
CA LYS A 6 -31.59 -16.36 21.21
C LYS A 6 -30.75 -17.08 20.16
N ASP A 7 -31.38 -17.61 19.11
CA ASP A 7 -30.68 -18.46 18.14
C ASP A 7 -30.25 -17.70 16.89
N GLN A 8 -30.96 -16.63 16.51
CA GLN A 8 -30.77 -15.93 15.24
C GLN A 8 -30.26 -14.50 15.37
N ILE A 9 -30.29 -13.89 16.55
CA ILE A 9 -29.84 -12.49 16.75
C ILE A 9 -28.65 -12.44 17.73
N LEU A 10 -28.81 -13.05 18.90
CA LEU A 10 -27.83 -13.00 19.99
C LEU A 10 -26.40 -13.43 19.56
N PRO A 11 -26.19 -14.50 18.77
CA PRO A 11 -24.83 -14.88 18.37
C PRO A 11 -24.12 -13.82 17.53
N HIS A 12 -24.88 -13.06 16.73
CA HIS A 12 -24.34 -11.99 15.89
C HIS A 12 -24.08 -10.72 16.72
N LEU A 13 -24.95 -10.39 17.67
CA LEU A 13 -24.71 -9.29 18.61
C LEU A 13 -23.48 -9.55 19.47
N LEU A 14 -23.30 -10.77 19.98
CA LEU A 14 -22.09 -11.16 20.71
C LEU A 14 -20.84 -11.04 19.84
N ALA A 15 -20.92 -11.42 18.56
CA ALA A 15 -19.78 -11.24 17.66
C ALA A 15 -19.42 -9.76 17.47
N LEU A 16 -20.40 -8.88 17.31
CA LEU A 16 -20.18 -7.44 17.24
C LEU A 16 -19.55 -6.89 18.52
N VAL A 17 -20.06 -7.28 19.69
CA VAL A 17 -19.49 -6.87 21.00
C VAL A 17 -18.03 -7.29 21.11
N VAL A 18 -17.69 -8.51 20.71
CA VAL A 18 -16.30 -8.99 20.68
C VAL A 18 -15.46 -8.13 19.75
N PHE A 19 -15.92 -7.86 18.53
CA PHE A 19 -15.17 -7.04 17.57
C PHE A 19 -14.95 -5.60 18.05
N TYR A 20 -15.96 -4.95 18.63
CA TYR A 20 -15.79 -3.63 19.25
C TYR A 20 -14.79 -3.68 20.41
N SER A 21 -14.91 -4.67 21.30
CA SER A 21 -14.02 -4.81 22.46
C SER A 21 -12.56 -4.96 22.04
N LEU A 22 -12.29 -5.77 21.01
CA LEU A 22 -10.93 -5.97 20.49
C LEU A 22 -10.35 -4.70 19.89
N VAL A 23 -11.15 -3.99 19.12
CA VAL A 23 -10.72 -2.76 18.45
C VAL A 23 -10.49 -1.64 19.47
N PHE A 24 -11.34 -1.51 20.48
CA PHE A 24 -11.15 -0.58 21.59
C PHE A 24 -9.90 -0.92 22.42
N PHE A 25 -9.60 -2.20 22.61
CA PHE A 25 -8.40 -2.62 23.31
C PHE A 25 -7.12 -2.28 22.52
N ILE A 26 -7.06 -2.64 21.24
CA ILE A 26 -5.87 -2.45 20.38
C ILE A 26 -5.59 -0.96 20.16
N PHE A 27 -6.63 -0.16 19.95
CA PHE A 27 -6.53 1.27 19.65
C PHE A 27 -6.82 2.15 20.86
N ARG A 28 -6.70 1.61 22.08
CA ARG A 28 -6.85 2.36 23.32
C ARG A 28 -6.05 3.69 23.32
N PRO A 29 -4.76 3.71 22.92
CA PRO A 29 -3.98 4.94 22.99
C PRO A 29 -4.56 6.05 22.11
N MET A 30 -5.19 5.68 21.00
CA MET A 30 -5.85 6.63 20.10
C MET A 30 -7.20 7.10 20.62
N LEU A 31 -7.99 6.21 21.20
CA LEU A 31 -9.35 6.51 21.62
C LEU A 31 -9.44 7.23 22.97
N PHE A 32 -8.51 6.95 23.87
CA PHE A 32 -8.57 7.43 25.26
C PHE A 32 -7.40 8.34 25.63
N ASP A 33 -6.23 8.18 25.01
CA ASP A 33 -5.00 8.91 25.39
C ASP A 33 -4.64 10.04 24.41
N GLY A 34 -5.48 10.31 23.41
CA GLY A 34 -5.29 11.39 22.42
C GLY A 34 -4.07 11.21 21.51
N GLN A 35 -3.57 9.97 21.39
CA GLN A 35 -2.45 9.65 20.51
C GLN A 35 -2.95 9.38 19.08
N GLU A 36 -2.06 9.52 18.10
CA GLU A 36 -2.28 9.15 16.72
C GLU A 36 -1.19 8.17 16.28
N LEU A 37 -1.46 7.43 15.19
CA LEU A 37 -0.44 6.56 14.62
C LEU A 37 0.63 7.40 13.93
N ASN A 38 1.89 7.04 14.14
CA ASN A 38 3.02 7.62 13.41
C ASN A 38 3.05 7.06 11.98
N GLN A 39 2.25 7.64 11.08
CA GLN A 39 2.11 7.23 9.69
C GLN A 39 2.79 8.25 8.78
N HIS A 40 4.00 7.93 8.31
CA HIS A 40 4.72 8.77 7.36
C HIS A 40 3.89 9.07 6.10
N ASP A 41 3.16 8.09 5.58
CA ASP A 41 2.26 8.26 4.42
C ASP A 41 1.14 9.27 4.69
N ILE A 42 0.62 9.35 5.93
CA ILE A 42 -0.41 10.35 6.27
C ILE A 42 0.19 11.74 6.33
N LEU A 43 1.40 11.90 6.88
CA LEU A 43 2.10 13.18 6.86
C LEU A 43 2.39 13.61 5.42
N ALA A 44 2.90 12.71 4.58
CA ALA A 44 3.13 13.00 3.16
C ALA A 44 1.83 13.35 2.41
N PHE A 45 0.73 12.65 2.71
CA PHE A 45 -0.60 12.99 2.19
C PHE A 45 -1.06 14.38 2.66
N ARG A 46 -0.89 14.71 3.95
CA ARG A 46 -1.24 16.03 4.48
C ARG A 46 -0.45 17.13 3.78
N GLY A 47 0.85 16.94 3.58
CA GLY A 47 1.70 17.86 2.83
C GLY A 47 1.24 18.06 1.38
N SER A 48 1.03 16.98 0.65
CA SER A 48 0.60 17.04 -0.77
C SER A 48 -0.83 17.51 -1.00
N ALA A 49 -1.73 17.38 -0.01
CA ALA A 49 -3.14 17.74 -0.13
C ALA A 49 -3.49 19.10 0.47
N GLN A 50 -2.58 19.75 1.20
CA GLN A 50 -2.89 20.94 2.00
C GLN A 50 -3.52 22.07 1.16
N GLU A 51 -2.91 22.42 0.02
CA GLU A 51 -3.41 23.45 -0.89
C GLU A 51 -4.85 23.17 -1.35
N LEU A 52 -5.15 21.93 -1.76
CA LEU A 52 -6.48 21.54 -2.21
C LEU A 52 -7.51 21.61 -1.07
N MET A 53 -7.10 21.23 0.14
CA MET A 53 -7.95 21.28 1.32
C MET A 53 -8.30 22.72 1.69
N GLU A 54 -7.31 23.62 1.68
CA GLU A 54 -7.50 25.05 1.96
C GLU A 54 -8.35 25.71 0.89
N TYR A 55 -8.09 25.42 -0.39
CA TYR A 55 -8.90 25.93 -1.50
C TYR A 55 -10.37 25.51 -1.36
N ARG A 56 -10.63 24.22 -1.06
CA ARG A 56 -11.99 23.71 -0.83
C ARG A 56 -12.66 24.36 0.37
N GLU A 57 -11.93 24.54 1.48
CA GLU A 57 -12.46 25.18 2.68
C GLU A 57 -12.80 26.66 2.45
N ALA A 58 -11.97 27.37 1.69
CA ALA A 58 -12.15 28.80 1.41
C ALA A 58 -13.24 29.09 0.36
N THR A 59 -13.33 28.29 -0.70
CA THR A 59 -14.20 28.56 -1.86
C THR A 59 -15.48 27.72 -1.87
N GLY A 60 -15.46 26.55 -1.23
CA GLY A 60 -16.50 25.52 -1.39
C GLY A 60 -16.42 24.77 -2.73
N GLU A 61 -15.43 25.07 -3.57
CA GLU A 61 -15.20 24.43 -4.87
C GLU A 61 -14.06 23.41 -4.80
N GLU A 62 -14.02 22.51 -5.79
CA GLU A 62 -13.03 21.44 -5.85
C GLU A 62 -11.89 21.80 -6.79
N GLY A 63 -10.65 21.82 -6.29
CA GLY A 63 -9.46 21.98 -7.13
C GLY A 63 -9.13 20.72 -7.92
N LEU A 64 -8.99 20.84 -9.25
CA LEU A 64 -8.61 19.71 -10.12
C LEU A 64 -7.12 19.69 -10.47
N TRP A 65 -6.38 20.72 -10.04
CA TRP A 65 -4.94 20.87 -10.21
C TRP A 65 -4.30 21.18 -8.86
N VAL A 66 -3.17 20.55 -8.54
CA VAL A 66 -2.34 20.94 -7.39
C VAL A 66 -1.14 21.68 -7.93
N ASN A 67 -0.85 22.87 -7.40
CA ASN A 67 0.33 23.64 -7.75
C ASN A 67 1.51 23.33 -6.82
N ALA A 68 1.21 22.88 -5.60
CA ALA A 68 2.18 22.73 -4.53
C ALA A 68 3.24 21.62 -4.74
N MET A 69 3.09 20.74 -5.73
CA MET A 69 3.92 19.56 -5.89
C MET A 69 4.30 19.30 -7.35
N PHE A 70 5.57 18.96 -7.60
CA PHE A 70 6.12 18.71 -8.94
C PHE A 70 5.84 19.82 -9.94
N SER A 71 5.91 21.08 -9.51
CA SER A 71 5.61 22.24 -10.35
C SER A 71 4.18 22.28 -10.93
N GLY A 72 3.25 21.46 -10.43
CA GLY A 72 1.91 21.35 -10.99
C GLY A 72 1.58 19.92 -11.43
N MET A 73 0.46 19.37 -10.95
CA MET A 73 -0.10 18.13 -11.52
C MET A 73 -1.61 17.96 -11.27
N PRO A 74 -2.31 17.08 -12.02
CA PRO A 74 -3.72 16.80 -11.76
C PRO A 74 -3.98 16.26 -10.35
N ALA A 75 -5.01 16.80 -9.69
CA ALA A 75 -5.36 16.49 -8.31
C ALA A 75 -6.09 15.14 -8.14
N TYR A 76 -6.49 14.48 -9.23
CA TYR A 76 -7.39 13.31 -9.24
C TYR A 76 -7.00 12.18 -8.27
N LEU A 77 -5.70 11.97 -8.07
CA LEU A 77 -5.14 10.92 -7.23
C LEU A 77 -4.59 11.42 -5.89
N ILE A 78 -4.72 12.72 -5.61
CA ILE A 78 -4.25 13.38 -4.39
C ILE A 78 -5.42 13.56 -3.43
N ASN A 79 -6.27 14.57 -3.66
CA ASN A 79 -7.37 14.88 -2.76
C ASN A 79 -8.57 15.46 -3.50
N VAL A 80 -9.14 14.72 -4.47
CA VAL A 80 -10.42 15.10 -5.07
C VAL A 80 -11.60 14.47 -4.33
N GLU A 81 -12.51 15.31 -3.82
CA GLU A 81 -13.76 14.85 -3.20
C GLU A 81 -14.87 14.60 -4.23
N TRP A 82 -15.32 13.34 -4.27
CA TRP A 82 -16.40 12.90 -5.16
C TRP A 82 -17.72 12.83 -4.39
N SER A 83 -18.84 13.13 -5.05
CA SER A 83 -20.20 13.00 -4.49
C SER A 83 -20.56 11.55 -4.14
N LYS A 84 -20.15 11.10 -2.95
CA LYS A 84 -20.27 9.70 -2.48
C LYS A 84 -21.19 9.54 -1.28
N GLN A 85 -22.11 10.48 -1.03
CA GLN A 85 -22.86 10.59 0.23
C GLN A 85 -23.53 9.27 0.67
N ALA A 86 -24.24 8.57 -0.22
CA ALA A 86 -24.89 7.30 0.10
C ALA A 86 -23.89 6.18 0.44
N LEU A 87 -22.79 6.07 -0.31
CA LEU A 87 -21.78 5.02 -0.09
C LEU A 87 -20.91 5.33 1.14
N ASN A 88 -20.67 6.61 1.43
CA ASN A 88 -20.03 7.07 2.66
C ASN A 88 -20.88 6.73 3.89
N PHE A 89 -22.21 6.92 3.80
CA PHE A 89 -23.13 6.50 4.84
C PHE A 89 -23.07 4.98 5.05
N LEU A 90 -23.19 4.18 3.98
CA LEU A 90 -23.09 2.72 4.07
C LEU A 90 -21.73 2.26 4.64
N HIS A 91 -20.64 2.89 4.23
CA HIS A 91 -19.32 2.63 4.77
C HIS A 91 -19.26 2.94 6.28
N THR A 92 -19.78 4.08 6.71
CA THR A 92 -19.81 4.49 8.13
C THR A 92 -20.62 3.50 8.97
N VAL A 93 -21.83 3.15 8.51
CA VAL A 93 -22.69 2.18 9.20
C VAL A 93 -22.04 0.81 9.29
N PHE A 94 -21.52 0.28 8.17
CA PHE A 94 -20.93 -1.05 8.14
C PHE A 94 -19.63 -1.12 8.95
N SER A 95 -18.86 -0.04 8.97
CA SER A 95 -17.61 0.04 9.73
C SER A 95 -17.82 0.42 11.20
N GLY A 96 -19.07 0.39 11.68
CA GLY A 96 -19.42 0.54 13.08
C GLY A 96 -19.41 1.99 13.60
N GLY A 97 -19.41 2.98 12.70
CA GLY A 97 -19.25 4.39 13.07
C GLY A 97 -17.88 4.72 13.68
N LEU A 98 -16.90 3.82 13.54
CA LEU A 98 -15.57 3.98 14.10
C LEU A 98 -14.74 4.97 13.26
N PRO A 99 -13.83 5.73 13.88
CA PRO A 99 -12.96 6.64 13.16
C PRO A 99 -11.90 5.88 12.34
N HIS A 100 -11.30 6.60 11.40
CA HIS A 100 -10.09 6.16 10.72
C HIS A 100 -8.90 6.13 11.69
N PRO A 101 -7.98 5.14 11.65
CA PRO A 101 -7.96 3.90 10.85
C PRO A 101 -8.60 2.69 11.54
N ILE A 102 -9.06 2.85 12.78
CA ILE A 102 -9.67 1.86 13.67
C ILE A 102 -10.74 1.01 12.95
N ARG A 103 -11.58 1.69 12.16
CA ARG A 103 -12.67 1.10 11.38
C ARG A 103 -12.26 -0.01 10.40
N ALA A 104 -11.02 -0.01 9.92
CA ALA A 104 -10.55 -0.99 8.93
C ALA A 104 -10.41 -2.40 9.52
N ILE A 105 -9.87 -2.51 10.75
CA ILE A 105 -9.74 -3.80 11.46
C ILE A 105 -11.11 -4.36 11.84
N PHE A 106 -12.02 -3.50 12.32
CA PHE A 106 -13.41 -3.88 12.58
C PHE A 106 -14.09 -4.43 11.31
N THR A 107 -13.97 -3.70 10.21
CA THR A 107 -14.53 -4.06 8.90
C THR A 107 -13.98 -5.40 8.41
N ALA A 108 -12.68 -5.66 8.60
CA ALA A 108 -12.05 -6.91 8.21
C ALA A 108 -12.59 -8.11 9.01
N MET A 109 -12.71 -7.98 10.33
CA MET A 109 -13.29 -9.02 11.18
C MET A 109 -14.76 -9.30 10.81
N LEU A 110 -15.56 -8.24 10.64
CA LEU A 110 -16.97 -8.34 10.29
C LEU A 110 -17.17 -8.96 8.91
N SER A 111 -16.37 -8.55 7.92
CA SER A 111 -16.45 -9.07 6.56
C SER A 111 -16.07 -10.54 6.49
N ALA A 112 -14.99 -10.96 7.17
CA ALA A 112 -14.59 -12.37 7.24
C ALA A 112 -15.63 -13.22 7.99
N TYR A 113 -16.22 -12.68 9.04
CA TYR A 113 -17.34 -13.31 9.74
C TYR A 113 -18.54 -13.54 8.83
N ILE A 114 -18.98 -12.50 8.10
CA ILE A 114 -20.11 -12.59 7.14
C ILE A 114 -19.80 -13.58 6.02
N MET A 115 -18.56 -13.59 5.51
CA MET A 115 -18.11 -14.58 4.52
C MET A 115 -18.34 -15.99 5.03
N LEU A 116 -17.86 -16.32 6.23
CA LEU A 116 -17.99 -17.66 6.80
C LEU A 116 -19.46 -18.05 7.03
N LEU A 117 -20.30 -17.12 7.47
CA LEU A 117 -21.76 -17.35 7.57
C LEU A 117 -22.39 -17.68 6.21
N CYS A 118 -21.98 -16.98 5.16
CA CYS A 118 -22.46 -17.20 3.80
C CYS A 118 -22.11 -18.60 3.29
N PHE A 119 -20.96 -19.14 3.70
CA PHE A 119 -20.52 -20.51 3.41
C PHE A 119 -21.11 -21.55 4.39
N GLY A 120 -21.97 -21.14 5.32
CA GLY A 120 -22.70 -22.03 6.23
C GLY A 120 -21.94 -22.42 7.51
N VAL A 121 -20.87 -21.71 7.86
CA VAL A 121 -20.18 -21.90 9.15
C VAL A 121 -21.03 -21.32 10.28
N ARG A 122 -21.15 -22.03 11.40
CA ARG A 122 -21.95 -21.56 12.54
C ARG A 122 -21.37 -20.29 13.18
N PRO A 123 -22.20 -19.35 13.69
CA PRO A 123 -21.77 -18.05 14.18
C PRO A 123 -20.59 -18.06 15.16
N TYR A 124 -20.60 -18.95 16.15
CA TYR A 124 -19.54 -19.00 17.16
C TYR A 124 -18.22 -19.59 16.63
N LEU A 125 -18.25 -20.37 15.55
CA LEU A 125 -17.03 -20.84 14.86
C LEU A 125 -16.52 -19.79 13.87
N ALA A 126 -17.44 -19.07 13.22
CA ALA A 126 -17.10 -17.97 12.32
C ALA A 126 -16.34 -16.83 13.03
N LEU A 127 -16.56 -16.65 14.34
CA LEU A 127 -15.78 -15.73 15.18
C LEU A 127 -14.27 -15.98 15.11
N VAL A 128 -13.85 -17.25 15.12
CA VAL A 128 -12.43 -17.62 15.06
C VAL A 128 -11.80 -17.08 13.76
N GLY A 129 -12.43 -17.36 12.62
CA GLY A 129 -11.92 -16.90 11.33
C GLY A 129 -12.03 -15.38 11.14
N GLY A 130 -13.07 -14.75 11.69
CA GLY A 130 -13.19 -13.28 11.72
C GLY A 130 -12.03 -12.62 12.45
N ILE A 131 -11.72 -13.08 13.67
CA ILE A 131 -10.63 -12.57 14.49
C ILE A 131 -9.27 -12.84 13.82
N CYS A 132 -8.99 -14.06 13.38
CA CYS A 132 -7.72 -14.39 12.73
C CYS A 132 -7.47 -13.57 11.46
N PHE A 133 -8.50 -13.36 10.63
CA PHE A 133 -8.36 -12.54 9.43
C PHE A 133 -8.13 -11.07 9.78
N GLY A 134 -9.01 -10.48 10.61
CA GLY A 134 -8.95 -9.06 10.94
C GLY A 134 -7.74 -8.67 11.79
N LEU A 135 -7.22 -9.59 12.60
CA LEU A 135 -6.01 -9.39 13.39
C LEU A 135 -4.74 -9.94 12.73
N SER A 136 -4.79 -10.33 11.45
CA SER A 136 -3.58 -10.73 10.72
C SER A 136 -2.57 -9.60 10.72
N SER A 137 -1.29 -9.92 10.95
CA SER A 137 -0.27 -8.88 11.05
C SER A 137 -0.15 -8.10 9.73
N TYR A 138 -0.52 -8.72 8.59
CA TYR A 138 -0.60 -8.04 7.30
C TYR A 138 -1.48 -6.78 7.34
N LEU A 139 -2.67 -6.86 7.96
CA LEU A 139 -3.57 -5.72 8.06
C LEU A 139 -3.02 -4.65 9.01
N LEU A 140 -2.48 -5.06 10.16
CA LEU A 140 -1.96 -4.15 11.18
C LEU A 140 -0.66 -3.46 10.76
N ILE A 141 0.27 -4.18 10.14
CA ILE A 141 1.48 -3.61 9.53
C ILE A 141 1.08 -2.59 8.46
N GLY A 142 0.09 -2.91 7.62
CA GLY A 142 -0.40 -1.99 6.61
C GLY A 142 -1.04 -0.73 7.17
N ILE A 143 -1.80 -0.84 8.25
CA ILE A 143 -2.35 0.33 8.96
C ILE A 143 -1.23 1.11 9.62
N GLY A 144 -0.30 0.47 10.33
CA GLY A 144 0.84 1.15 10.96
C GLY A 144 1.67 1.97 9.98
N ALA A 145 1.84 1.48 8.75
CA ALA A 145 2.55 2.20 7.69
C ALA A 145 1.74 3.32 7.01
N GLY A 146 0.41 3.37 7.17
CA GLY A 146 -0.44 4.37 6.51
C GLY A 146 -1.04 3.96 5.17
N HIS A 147 -0.90 2.68 4.78
CA HIS A 147 -1.47 2.09 3.55
C HIS A 147 -3.00 1.88 3.63
N ASN A 148 -3.73 2.90 4.05
CA ASN A 148 -5.11 2.86 4.48
C ASN A 148 -6.09 2.42 3.38
N GLY A 149 -5.95 2.96 2.17
CA GLY A 149 -6.78 2.57 1.01
C GLY A 149 -6.61 1.09 0.64
N ARG A 150 -5.37 0.57 0.75
CA ARG A 150 -5.09 -0.86 0.53
C ARG A 150 -5.78 -1.72 1.56
N ILE A 151 -5.63 -1.37 2.84
CA ILE A 151 -6.16 -2.19 3.93
C ILE A 151 -7.68 -2.20 3.95
N ILE A 152 -8.34 -1.07 3.68
CA ILE A 152 -9.80 -1.06 3.62
C ILE A 152 -10.35 -1.86 2.41
N ALA A 153 -9.64 -1.88 1.27
CA ALA A 153 -10.00 -2.75 0.13
C ALA A 153 -9.93 -4.24 0.52
N ILE A 154 -8.87 -4.65 1.22
CA ILE A 154 -8.69 -6.02 1.72
C ILE A 154 -9.73 -6.35 2.79
N ALA A 155 -10.04 -5.41 3.68
CA ALA A 155 -11.03 -5.58 4.73
C ALA A 155 -12.42 -5.96 4.17
N TYR A 156 -12.82 -5.40 3.03
CA TYR A 156 -14.09 -5.74 2.37
C TYR A 156 -14.03 -6.99 1.48
N SER A 157 -12.84 -7.46 1.09
CA SER A 157 -12.69 -8.61 0.18
C SER A 157 -13.43 -9.88 0.63
N PRO A 158 -13.37 -10.31 1.91
CA PRO A 158 -14.13 -11.49 2.35
C PRO A 158 -15.64 -11.34 2.15
N MET A 159 -16.19 -10.13 2.39
CA MET A 159 -17.61 -9.89 2.21
C MET A 159 -18.03 -10.02 0.74
N VAL A 160 -17.19 -9.55 -0.19
CA VAL A 160 -17.42 -9.74 -1.63
C VAL A 160 -17.43 -11.23 -1.99
N VAL A 161 -16.50 -12.03 -1.45
CA VAL A 161 -16.47 -13.50 -1.64
C VAL A 161 -17.76 -14.14 -1.12
N GLY A 162 -18.19 -13.79 0.09
CA GLY A 162 -19.43 -14.30 0.69
C GLY A 162 -20.68 -13.89 -0.10
N ALA A 163 -20.73 -12.65 -0.58
CA ALA A 163 -21.83 -12.14 -1.37
C ALA A 163 -21.92 -12.81 -2.75
N LEU A 164 -20.77 -13.01 -3.42
CA LEU A 164 -20.72 -13.75 -4.68
C LEU A 164 -21.19 -15.19 -4.49
N HIS A 165 -20.75 -15.85 -3.41
CA HIS A 165 -21.20 -17.20 -3.06
C HIS A 165 -22.74 -17.27 -2.94
N GLN A 166 -23.34 -16.32 -2.24
CA GLN A 166 -24.79 -16.25 -2.07
C GLN A 166 -25.53 -15.92 -3.37
N ALA A 167 -25.00 -15.04 -4.21
CA ALA A 167 -25.57 -14.70 -5.51
C ALA A 167 -25.60 -15.92 -6.45
N LEU A 168 -24.57 -16.77 -6.41
CA LEU A 168 -24.48 -17.99 -7.21
C LEU A 168 -25.29 -19.16 -6.64
N LYS A 169 -25.32 -19.35 -5.32
CA LYS A 169 -26.06 -20.46 -4.68
C LYS A 169 -27.55 -20.19 -4.50
N LYS A 170 -27.93 -18.93 -4.28
CA LYS A 170 -29.30 -18.50 -3.98
C LYS A 170 -29.57 -17.19 -4.75
N PRO A 171 -29.78 -17.23 -6.08
CA PRO A 171 -29.94 -16.04 -6.93
C PRO A 171 -31.28 -15.33 -6.69
N ARG A 172 -31.37 -14.64 -5.57
CA ARG A 172 -32.48 -13.77 -5.17
C ARG A 172 -32.05 -12.32 -5.31
N TRP A 173 -33.01 -11.41 -5.46
CA TRP A 173 -32.72 -9.97 -5.56
C TRP A 173 -31.88 -9.44 -4.40
N PHE A 174 -32.15 -9.93 -3.18
CA PHE A 174 -31.33 -9.60 -2.01
C PHE A 174 -29.86 -10.03 -2.18
N SER A 175 -29.58 -11.19 -2.77
CA SER A 175 -28.20 -11.67 -2.97
C SER A 175 -27.45 -10.79 -3.97
N PHE A 176 -28.12 -10.31 -5.02
CA PHE A 176 -27.53 -9.39 -5.99
C PHE A 176 -27.33 -7.99 -5.39
N ALA A 177 -28.28 -7.49 -4.62
CA ALA A 177 -28.14 -6.23 -3.89
C ALA A 177 -26.98 -6.29 -2.88
N PHE A 178 -26.88 -7.39 -2.13
CA PHE A 178 -25.77 -7.63 -1.20
C PHE A 178 -24.42 -7.67 -1.92
N PHE A 179 -24.33 -8.33 -3.08
CA PHE A 179 -23.12 -8.34 -3.90
C PHE A 179 -22.79 -6.95 -4.45
N ALA A 180 -23.77 -6.19 -4.95
CA ALA A 180 -23.58 -4.83 -5.43
C ALA A 180 -23.04 -3.91 -4.32
N VAL A 181 -23.61 -3.96 -3.12
CA VAL A 181 -23.15 -3.17 -1.97
C VAL A 181 -21.76 -3.59 -1.53
N ALA A 182 -21.49 -4.88 -1.41
CA ALA A 182 -20.17 -5.38 -1.02
C ALA A 182 -19.08 -4.97 -2.01
N LEU A 183 -19.37 -5.10 -3.31
CA LEU A 183 -18.44 -4.69 -4.37
C LEU A 183 -18.27 -3.17 -4.41
N ALA A 184 -19.34 -2.38 -4.25
CA ALA A 184 -19.26 -0.93 -4.19
C ALA A 184 -18.41 -0.44 -3.01
N LEU A 185 -18.58 -1.02 -1.81
CA LEU A 185 -17.77 -0.71 -0.64
C LEU A 185 -16.29 -1.07 -0.83
N HIS A 186 -16.02 -2.18 -1.53
CA HIS A 186 -14.66 -2.55 -1.91
C HIS A 186 -14.06 -1.57 -2.93
N LEU A 187 -14.77 -1.26 -4.02
CA LEU A 187 -14.31 -0.34 -5.07
C LEU A 187 -14.12 1.09 -4.54
N ARG A 188 -14.93 1.51 -3.56
CA ARG A 188 -14.78 2.80 -2.87
C ARG A 188 -13.38 3.02 -2.29
N ALA A 189 -12.69 1.95 -1.90
CA ALA A 189 -11.35 2.01 -1.35
C ALA A 189 -10.30 2.56 -2.35
N ASN A 190 -10.64 2.59 -3.64
CA ASN A 190 -9.82 3.11 -4.74
C ASN A 190 -8.40 2.50 -4.78
N HIS A 191 -8.31 1.16 -4.67
CA HIS A 191 -7.02 0.47 -4.73
C HIS A 191 -7.01 -0.64 -5.79
N LEU A 192 -6.77 -0.26 -7.04
CA LEU A 192 -6.87 -1.12 -8.22
C LEU A 192 -6.09 -2.45 -8.11
N GLN A 193 -4.89 -2.45 -7.55
CA GLN A 193 -4.08 -3.69 -7.41
C GLN A 193 -4.75 -4.73 -6.49
N ILE A 194 -5.41 -4.31 -5.41
CA ILE A 194 -6.12 -5.24 -4.52
C ILE A 194 -7.42 -5.69 -5.18
N THR A 195 -8.13 -4.79 -5.86
CA THR A 195 -9.31 -5.16 -6.67
C THR A 195 -8.95 -6.22 -7.71
N TYR A 196 -7.80 -6.06 -8.36
CA TYR A 196 -7.27 -7.01 -9.33
C TYR A 196 -7.00 -8.38 -8.72
N TYR A 197 -6.31 -8.42 -7.58
CA TYR A 197 -6.07 -9.67 -6.84
C TYR A 197 -7.36 -10.31 -6.33
N LEU A 198 -8.40 -9.52 -6.00
CA LEU A 198 -9.71 -10.04 -5.62
C LEU A 198 -10.40 -10.69 -6.82
N ILE A 199 -10.32 -10.08 -8.00
CA ILE A 199 -10.83 -10.68 -9.24
C ILE A 199 -10.09 -12.00 -9.52
N LEU A 200 -8.77 -12.05 -9.38
CA LEU A 200 -7.98 -13.28 -9.52
C LEU A 200 -8.42 -14.38 -8.55
N PHE A 201 -8.83 -14.03 -7.34
CA PHE A 201 -9.37 -14.97 -6.37
C PHE A 201 -10.80 -15.44 -6.71
N LEU A 202 -11.66 -14.52 -7.14
CA LEU A 202 -13.08 -14.81 -7.44
C LEU A 202 -13.26 -15.55 -8.76
N ALA A 203 -12.41 -15.30 -9.77
CA ALA A 203 -12.60 -15.82 -11.12
C ALA A 203 -12.59 -17.36 -11.18
N PRO A 204 -11.61 -18.09 -10.61
CA PRO A 204 -11.65 -19.55 -10.58
C PRO A 204 -12.90 -20.08 -9.87
N TYR A 205 -13.28 -19.46 -8.75
CA TYR A 205 -14.48 -19.85 -8.01
C TYR A 205 -15.77 -19.65 -8.83
N GLY A 206 -15.91 -18.49 -9.47
CA GLY A 206 -17.04 -18.15 -10.33
C GLY A 206 -17.16 -19.10 -11.52
N ILE A 207 -16.05 -19.37 -12.21
CA ILE A 207 -15.98 -20.32 -13.33
C ILE A 207 -16.43 -21.71 -12.87
N ILE A 208 -15.91 -22.22 -11.74
CA ILE A 208 -16.28 -23.53 -11.19
C ILE A 208 -17.79 -23.59 -10.92
N GLN A 209 -18.39 -22.55 -10.32
CA GLN A 209 -19.83 -22.56 -10.05
C GLN A 209 -20.68 -22.48 -11.33
N VAL A 210 -20.29 -21.64 -12.29
CA VAL A 210 -20.96 -21.52 -13.59
C VAL A 210 -20.94 -22.87 -14.32
N VAL A 211 -19.78 -23.53 -14.39
CA VAL A 211 -19.65 -24.86 -15.00
C VAL A 211 -20.51 -25.90 -14.27
N ASN A 212 -20.56 -25.88 -12.93
CA ASN A 212 -21.39 -26.80 -12.17
C ASN A 212 -22.89 -26.58 -12.42
N LEU A 213 -23.35 -25.32 -12.47
CA LEU A 213 -24.75 -24.99 -12.79
C LEU A 213 -25.12 -25.38 -14.21
N PHE A 214 -24.22 -25.15 -15.17
CA PHE A 214 -24.40 -25.56 -16.55
C PHE A 214 -24.52 -27.09 -16.67
N ARG A 215 -23.62 -27.84 -16.02
CA ARG A 215 -23.65 -29.32 -15.99
C ARG A 215 -24.89 -29.87 -15.28
N ALA A 216 -25.44 -29.15 -14.31
CA ALA A 216 -26.67 -29.53 -13.61
C ALA A 216 -27.94 -29.30 -14.46
N GLY A 217 -27.85 -28.64 -15.62
CA GLY A 217 -28.98 -28.37 -16.50
C GLY A 217 -29.94 -27.28 -15.99
N ASP A 218 -29.56 -26.52 -14.96
CA ASP A 218 -30.41 -25.48 -14.36
C ASP A 218 -30.22 -24.12 -15.05
N THR A 219 -30.63 -24.04 -16.31
CA THR A 219 -30.44 -22.88 -17.18
C THR A 219 -31.10 -21.60 -16.61
N LYS A 220 -32.23 -21.74 -15.90
CA LYS A 220 -32.92 -20.59 -15.28
C LYS A 220 -32.09 -19.99 -14.14
N VAL A 221 -31.58 -20.83 -13.25
CA VAL A 221 -30.70 -20.39 -12.15
C VAL A 221 -29.41 -19.81 -12.71
N LEU A 222 -28.84 -20.43 -13.74
CA LEU A 222 -27.62 -19.95 -14.40
C LEU A 222 -27.79 -18.55 -14.98
N ILE A 223 -28.78 -18.33 -15.86
CA ILE A 223 -29.05 -17.03 -16.49
C ILE A 223 -29.34 -15.97 -15.44
N ARG A 224 -30.18 -16.30 -14.44
CA ARG A 224 -30.50 -15.36 -13.36
C ARG A 224 -29.28 -14.97 -12.54
N SER A 225 -28.41 -15.93 -12.24
CA SER A 225 -27.18 -15.69 -11.48
C SER A 225 -26.22 -14.81 -12.26
N ILE A 226 -25.93 -15.15 -13.52
CA ILE A 226 -25.01 -14.40 -14.38
C ILE A 226 -25.55 -12.99 -14.62
N GLY A 227 -26.81 -12.86 -15.06
CA GLY A 227 -27.43 -11.56 -15.34
C GLY A 227 -27.54 -10.69 -14.09
N GLY A 228 -27.89 -11.27 -12.94
CA GLY A 228 -27.97 -10.56 -11.67
C GLY A 228 -26.62 -10.09 -11.14
N ILE A 229 -25.57 -10.92 -11.27
CA ILE A 229 -24.20 -10.55 -10.91
C ILE A 229 -23.65 -9.49 -11.86
N ALA A 230 -23.91 -9.59 -13.17
CA ALA A 230 -23.52 -8.60 -14.15
C ALA A 230 -24.17 -7.24 -13.85
N LEU A 231 -25.48 -7.21 -13.62
CA LEU A 231 -26.21 -6.01 -13.23
C LEU A 231 -25.66 -5.42 -11.92
N ALA A 232 -25.46 -6.25 -10.90
CA ALA A 232 -24.90 -5.82 -9.62
C ALA A 232 -23.47 -5.26 -9.77
N SER A 233 -22.66 -5.83 -10.66
CA SER A 233 -21.30 -5.35 -10.95
C SER A 233 -21.32 -3.99 -11.64
N VAL A 234 -22.21 -3.81 -12.63
CA VAL A 234 -22.40 -2.51 -13.30
C VAL A 234 -22.86 -1.46 -12.29
N LEU A 235 -23.86 -1.76 -11.46
CA LEU A 235 -24.33 -0.84 -10.43
C LEU A 235 -23.21 -0.45 -9.45
N ALA A 236 -22.39 -1.41 -9.01
CA ALA A 236 -21.26 -1.13 -8.15
C ALA A 236 -20.21 -0.24 -8.84
N LEU A 237 -19.89 -0.50 -10.11
CA LEU A 237 -18.94 0.30 -10.90
C LEU A 237 -19.44 1.73 -11.11
N LEU A 238 -20.74 1.92 -11.35
CA LEU A 238 -21.34 3.25 -11.52
C LEU A 238 -21.15 4.14 -10.28
N THR A 239 -21.11 3.57 -9.07
CA THR A 239 -20.82 4.34 -7.83
C THR A 239 -19.40 4.88 -7.74
N PHE A 240 -18.51 4.39 -8.60
CA PHE A 240 -17.08 4.72 -8.62
C PHE A 240 -16.64 5.33 -9.96
N LEU A 241 -17.56 5.52 -10.91
CA LEU A 241 -17.24 5.82 -12.31
C LEU A 241 -16.41 7.10 -12.50
N GLY A 242 -16.74 8.21 -11.83
CA GLY A 242 -16.00 9.48 -11.98
C GLY A 242 -14.52 9.36 -11.61
N SER A 243 -14.24 8.76 -10.45
CA SER A 243 -12.86 8.49 -10.00
C SER A 243 -12.14 7.48 -10.89
N PHE A 244 -12.87 6.48 -11.42
CA PHE A 244 -12.31 5.51 -12.34
C PHE A 244 -11.93 6.12 -13.70
N LEU A 245 -12.83 6.89 -14.31
CA LEU A 245 -12.61 7.50 -15.63
C LEU A 245 -11.46 8.51 -15.60
N THR A 246 -11.40 9.38 -14.59
CA THR A 246 -10.28 10.30 -14.40
C THR A 246 -8.96 9.57 -14.16
N THR A 247 -8.98 8.48 -13.38
CA THR A 247 -7.78 7.63 -13.22
C THR A 247 -7.35 6.99 -14.54
N LEU A 248 -8.30 6.51 -15.35
CA LEU A 248 -7.99 5.90 -16.66
C LEU A 248 -7.41 6.93 -17.64
N GLU A 249 -7.99 8.12 -17.71
CA GLU A 249 -7.49 9.24 -18.51
C GLU A 249 -6.05 9.58 -18.09
N TYR A 250 -5.87 9.89 -16.81
CA TYR A 250 -4.58 10.30 -16.27
C TYR A 250 -3.51 9.19 -16.31
N SER A 251 -3.91 7.91 -16.27
CA SER A 251 -2.96 6.79 -16.31
C SER A 251 -2.04 6.81 -17.53
N LYS A 252 -2.51 7.36 -18.66
CA LYS A 252 -1.75 7.52 -19.92
C LYS A 252 -0.64 8.57 -19.79
N TYR A 253 -0.85 9.59 -18.97
CA TYR A 253 0.07 10.73 -18.79
C TYR A 253 0.97 10.59 -17.56
N SER A 254 0.72 9.61 -16.70
CA SER A 254 1.55 9.30 -15.52
C SER A 254 2.77 8.46 -15.89
N ILE A 255 3.73 8.32 -14.97
CA ILE A 255 4.88 7.38 -15.06
C ILE A 255 4.50 5.89 -15.30
N ARG A 256 3.21 5.55 -15.32
CA ARG A 256 2.70 4.21 -15.66
C ARG A 256 2.28 4.09 -17.14
N GLY A 257 2.17 5.20 -17.84
CA GLY A 257 1.94 5.32 -19.28
C GLY A 257 3.22 5.10 -20.09
N ALA A 258 3.10 5.14 -21.41
CA ALA A 258 4.23 5.01 -22.30
C ALA A 258 5.09 6.30 -22.28
N SER A 259 6.41 6.13 -22.44
CA SER A 259 7.33 7.26 -22.70
C SER A 259 7.13 7.80 -24.11
N GLU A 260 7.26 9.12 -24.28
CA GLU A 260 7.39 9.73 -25.61
C GLU A 260 8.83 9.69 -26.14
N LEU A 261 9.82 9.53 -25.24
CA LEU A 261 11.24 9.44 -25.58
C LEU A 261 11.59 8.06 -26.16
N SER A 262 12.39 8.04 -27.23
CA SER A 262 12.80 6.80 -27.89
C SER A 262 13.90 6.05 -27.12
N LYS A 263 14.72 6.78 -26.35
CA LYS A 263 15.75 6.23 -25.47
C LYS A 263 15.41 6.53 -24.00
N GLU A 264 15.17 5.49 -23.23
CA GLU A 264 15.16 5.61 -21.77
C GLU A 264 16.59 5.40 -21.25
N GLU A 265 17.02 6.18 -20.24
CA GLU A 265 18.31 5.95 -19.60
C GLU A 265 18.41 4.50 -19.06
N GLU A 266 19.60 3.88 -19.20
CA GLU A 266 19.91 2.51 -18.75
C GLU A 266 19.58 2.25 -17.26
N ASN A 267 19.40 3.30 -16.45
CA ASN A 267 19.10 3.24 -15.02
C ASN A 267 17.69 3.69 -14.63
N SER A 268 16.79 3.94 -15.59
CA SER A 268 15.42 4.36 -15.29
C SER A 268 14.59 3.21 -14.69
N ASN A 269 13.73 3.53 -13.71
CA ASN A 269 12.82 2.56 -13.08
C ASN A 269 11.56 2.25 -13.93
N PHE A 270 11.50 2.78 -15.15
CA PHE A 270 10.33 2.79 -16.03
C PHE A 270 10.70 2.16 -17.37
N SER A 271 9.70 1.65 -18.09
CA SER A 271 9.86 1.08 -19.43
C SER A 271 8.88 1.72 -20.42
N GLN A 272 9.15 1.63 -21.73
CA GLN A 272 8.25 2.09 -22.80
C GLN A 272 6.78 1.62 -22.65
N GLU A 273 6.50 0.49 -22.01
CA GLU A 273 5.14 -0.05 -21.82
C GLU A 273 4.62 -0.04 -20.37
N GLY A 274 5.39 0.47 -19.39
CA GLY A 274 4.97 0.51 -17.99
C GLY A 274 6.11 0.56 -16.98
N LEU A 275 6.00 -0.24 -15.91
CA LEU A 275 7.06 -0.31 -14.91
C LEU A 275 8.20 -1.22 -15.38
N SER A 276 9.43 -0.92 -15.00
CA SER A 276 10.52 -1.86 -15.22
C SER A 276 10.35 -3.11 -14.34
N LYS A 277 10.88 -4.26 -14.78
CA LYS A 277 10.84 -5.50 -13.98
C LYS A 277 11.60 -5.33 -12.66
N SER A 278 12.72 -4.60 -12.65
CA SER A 278 13.49 -4.33 -11.43
C SER A 278 12.65 -3.57 -10.39
N TYR A 279 11.88 -2.58 -10.84
CA TYR A 279 10.99 -1.81 -9.96
C TYR A 279 9.76 -2.62 -9.52
N ALA A 280 9.08 -3.31 -10.45
CA ALA A 280 7.88 -4.10 -10.14
C ALA A 280 8.17 -5.22 -9.12
N PHE A 281 9.34 -5.85 -9.24
CA PHE A 281 9.79 -6.96 -8.38
C PHE A 281 10.78 -6.54 -7.27
N ALA A 282 10.94 -5.24 -7.02
CA ALA A 282 11.79 -4.71 -5.95
C ALA A 282 11.39 -5.24 -4.56
N TYR A 283 10.09 -5.48 -4.36
CA TYR A 283 9.55 -6.12 -3.16
C TYR A 283 9.01 -7.50 -3.54
N SER A 284 9.79 -8.53 -3.22
CA SER A 284 9.52 -9.93 -3.54
C SER A 284 9.83 -10.82 -2.33
N ASN A 285 8.93 -11.76 -2.00
CA ASN A 285 9.18 -12.72 -0.93
C ASN A 285 10.29 -13.69 -1.35
N GLY A 286 11.17 -14.05 -0.42
CA GLY A 286 12.02 -15.24 -0.56
C GLY A 286 11.18 -16.52 -0.65
N ILE A 287 11.71 -17.59 -1.24
CA ILE A 287 10.95 -18.85 -1.43
C ILE A 287 10.38 -19.40 -0.11
N GLY A 288 11.15 -19.35 0.98
CA GLY A 288 10.71 -19.80 2.30
C GLY A 288 9.94 -18.76 3.12
N GLU A 289 9.96 -17.49 2.72
CA GLU A 289 9.40 -16.38 3.50
C GLU A 289 7.88 -16.45 3.75
N PRO A 290 7.03 -17.04 2.88
CA PRO A 290 5.62 -17.31 3.20
C PRO A 290 5.40 -18.16 4.45
N MET A 291 6.42 -18.87 4.96
CA MET A 291 6.33 -19.55 6.26
C MET A 291 6.11 -18.59 7.43
N THR A 292 6.34 -17.27 7.25
CA THR A 292 5.94 -16.22 8.19
C THR A 292 4.45 -16.25 8.52
N LEU A 293 3.60 -16.80 7.65
CA LEU A 293 2.17 -17.03 7.91
C LEU A 293 1.93 -17.96 9.12
N LEU A 294 2.88 -18.87 9.40
CA LEU A 294 2.83 -19.85 10.49
C LEU A 294 3.87 -19.57 11.59
N VAL A 295 5.06 -19.10 11.25
CA VAL A 295 6.18 -18.83 12.16
C VAL A 295 6.65 -17.40 11.92
N PRO A 296 6.21 -16.41 12.73
CA PRO A 296 6.44 -14.99 12.44
C PRO A 296 7.91 -14.65 12.15
N ASN A 297 8.85 -15.04 13.02
CA ASN A 297 10.28 -14.86 12.81
C ASN A 297 10.93 -15.94 11.92
N TYR A 298 10.25 -16.49 10.90
CA TYR A 298 10.85 -17.49 10.02
C TYR A 298 12.08 -16.97 9.25
N VAL A 299 12.03 -15.71 8.81
CA VAL A 299 13.17 -14.95 8.25
C VAL A 299 13.55 -13.73 9.11
N GLY A 300 13.12 -13.74 10.38
CA GLY A 300 13.32 -12.67 11.34
C GLY A 300 12.15 -11.70 11.43
N GLY A 301 12.35 -10.68 12.26
CA GLY A 301 11.36 -9.67 12.59
C GLY A 301 11.28 -8.58 11.53
N SER A 302 10.89 -7.37 11.94
CA SER A 302 10.87 -6.26 11.00
C SER A 302 12.28 -5.75 10.69
N THR A 303 12.47 -5.19 9.51
CA THR A 303 13.69 -4.42 9.15
C THR A 303 13.90 -3.17 10.02
N SER A 304 12.86 -2.67 10.70
CA SER A 304 12.97 -1.59 11.67
C SER A 304 13.39 -2.05 13.07
N GLU A 305 13.36 -3.36 13.35
CA GLU A 305 13.78 -3.91 14.64
C GLU A 305 15.28 -4.24 14.62
N SER A 306 15.97 -3.84 15.69
CA SER A 306 17.40 -4.05 15.85
C SER A 306 17.76 -4.62 17.21
N PHE A 307 18.69 -5.57 17.19
CA PHE A 307 19.29 -6.17 18.36
C PHE A 307 20.01 -5.16 19.26
N VAL A 308 20.45 -4.01 18.73
CA VAL A 308 21.14 -2.95 19.52
C VAL A 308 20.31 -2.49 20.71
N SER A 309 18.97 -2.55 20.58
CA SER A 309 18.03 -2.19 21.64
C SER A 309 17.91 -3.26 22.74
N ASP A 310 18.40 -4.48 22.50
CA ASP A 310 18.35 -5.62 23.41
C ASP A 310 19.72 -5.82 24.12
N PRO A 311 19.84 -5.54 25.43
CA PRO A 311 21.07 -5.77 26.19
C PRO A 311 21.47 -7.24 26.29
N GLU A 312 20.53 -8.17 26.15
CA GLU A 312 20.76 -9.61 26.28
C GLU A 312 21.24 -10.26 24.98
N SER A 313 21.07 -9.57 23.85
CA SER A 313 21.54 -10.00 22.53
C SER A 313 23.05 -10.24 22.50
N GLN A 314 23.46 -11.34 21.87
CA GLN A 314 24.88 -11.61 21.60
C GLN A 314 25.48 -10.55 20.67
N THR A 315 24.70 -10.06 19.71
CA THR A 315 25.07 -8.98 18.80
C THR A 315 25.39 -7.70 19.57
N THR A 316 24.54 -7.31 20.52
CA THR A 316 24.78 -6.14 21.37
C THR A 316 26.00 -6.30 22.25
N ARG A 317 26.20 -7.49 22.84
CA ARG A 317 27.40 -7.78 23.64
C ARG A 317 28.68 -7.68 22.81
N PHE A 318 28.67 -8.20 21.59
CA PHE A 318 29.78 -8.07 20.65
C PHE A 318 30.05 -6.61 20.27
N LEU A 319 29.02 -5.84 19.93
CA LEU A 319 29.17 -4.42 19.59
C LEU A 319 29.70 -3.60 20.76
N ARG A 320 29.26 -3.89 22.00
CA ARG A 320 29.79 -3.25 23.21
C ARG A 320 31.25 -3.61 23.46
N SER A 321 31.63 -4.87 23.27
CA SER A 321 33.04 -5.27 23.41
C SER A 321 33.93 -4.60 22.37
N LEU A 322 33.43 -4.42 21.14
CA LEU A 322 34.15 -3.73 20.09
C LEU A 322 34.23 -2.22 20.34
N ALA A 323 33.16 -1.60 20.83
CA ALA A 323 33.15 -0.17 21.13
C ALA A 323 34.17 0.24 22.20
N ALA A 324 34.58 -0.70 23.07
CA ALA A 324 35.65 -0.48 24.04
C ALA A 324 37.04 -0.32 23.39
N THR A 325 37.24 -0.85 22.19
CA THR A 325 38.51 -0.78 21.45
C THR A 325 38.45 0.11 20.21
N ASP A 326 37.31 0.15 19.52
CA ASP A 326 37.05 0.95 18.32
C ASP A 326 35.57 1.35 18.25
N GLN A 327 35.28 2.56 18.73
CA GLN A 327 33.92 3.11 18.75
C GLN A 327 33.37 3.39 17.34
N GLN A 328 34.22 3.78 16.39
CA GLN A 328 33.78 4.10 15.03
C GLN A 328 33.37 2.83 14.29
N GLN A 329 34.16 1.77 14.40
CA GLN A 329 33.84 0.48 13.80
C GLN A 329 32.57 -0.13 14.41
N ALA A 330 32.40 -0.03 15.73
CA ALA A 330 31.18 -0.51 16.40
C ALA A 330 29.92 0.23 15.90
N GLN A 331 29.99 1.55 15.70
CA GLN A 331 28.87 2.33 15.14
C GLN A 331 28.56 1.95 13.69
N GLN A 332 29.58 1.66 12.87
CA GLN A 332 29.38 1.20 11.50
C GLN A 332 28.72 -0.19 11.46
N LEU A 333 29.16 -1.12 12.33
CA LEU A 333 28.62 -2.48 12.39
C LEU A 333 27.22 -2.55 13.02
N ALA A 334 26.87 -1.61 13.89
CA ALA A 334 25.54 -1.55 14.50
C ALA A 334 24.40 -1.49 13.48
N ARG A 335 24.65 -0.95 12.28
CA ARG A 335 23.67 -0.91 11.17
C ARG A 335 23.28 -2.29 10.63
N TYR A 336 24.09 -3.31 10.86
CA TYR A 336 23.82 -4.71 10.45
C TYR A 336 23.08 -5.51 11.53
N ALA A 337 22.90 -4.97 12.73
CA ALA A 337 22.24 -5.63 13.85
C ALA A 337 20.72 -5.70 13.72
N ILE A 338 20.19 -5.87 12.50
CA ILE A 338 18.75 -5.96 12.21
C ILE A 338 18.23 -7.37 12.43
N HIS A 339 16.98 -7.47 12.91
CA HIS A 339 16.31 -8.76 13.12
C HIS A 339 16.10 -9.53 11.81
N TYR A 340 15.73 -8.83 10.74
CA TYR A 340 15.38 -9.42 9.44
C TYR A 340 16.63 -9.87 8.66
N TRP A 341 16.62 -11.10 8.13
CA TRP A 341 17.71 -11.64 7.28
C TRP A 341 17.25 -12.12 5.90
N GLY A 342 16.00 -11.85 5.52
CA GLY A 342 15.51 -12.16 4.18
C GLY A 342 16.02 -11.20 3.10
N ILE A 343 15.45 -11.32 1.91
CA ILE A 343 15.90 -10.59 0.72
C ILE A 343 15.26 -9.20 0.57
N GLN A 344 14.19 -8.91 1.30
CA GLN A 344 13.42 -7.68 1.12
C GLN A 344 14.05 -6.49 1.86
N ASN A 345 13.79 -5.29 1.33
CA ASN A 345 13.97 -4.03 2.06
C ASN A 345 12.63 -3.60 2.64
N GLY A 346 12.59 -3.05 3.86
CA GLY A 346 11.34 -2.61 4.48
C GLY A 346 10.39 -3.76 4.88
N ALA A 347 10.92 -4.96 5.14
CA ALA A 347 10.12 -6.14 5.43
C ALA A 347 9.54 -6.15 6.85
N ALA A 348 8.39 -6.81 6.99
CA ALA A 348 7.79 -7.19 8.27
C ALA A 348 7.02 -8.51 8.10
N PRO A 349 6.96 -9.37 9.13
CA PRO A 349 6.42 -10.71 8.98
C PRO A 349 4.90 -10.72 8.85
N TYR A 350 4.39 -11.32 7.77
CA TYR A 350 2.95 -11.50 7.54
C TYR A 350 2.44 -12.80 8.16
N TYR A 351 1.76 -12.68 9.30
CA TYR A 351 1.27 -13.76 10.14
C TYR A 351 -0.23 -13.94 9.99
N ALA A 352 -0.66 -15.18 9.73
CA ALA A 352 -2.07 -15.55 9.56
C ALA A 352 -2.67 -16.26 10.79
N GLY A 353 -1.86 -16.55 11.81
CA GLY A 353 -2.26 -17.31 12.99
C GLY A 353 -1.92 -18.80 12.87
N ALA A 354 -1.17 -19.34 13.83
CA ALA A 354 -0.79 -20.75 13.84
C ALA A 354 -2.01 -21.67 13.99
N ILE A 355 -2.99 -21.24 14.79
CA ILE A 355 -4.26 -21.97 14.93
C ILE A 355 -5.03 -21.95 13.61
N MET A 356 -5.07 -20.81 12.92
CA MET A 356 -5.81 -20.72 11.65
C MET A 356 -5.16 -21.54 10.55
N VAL A 357 -3.83 -21.63 10.51
CA VAL A 357 -3.09 -22.52 9.60
C VAL A 357 -3.36 -23.99 9.92
N LEU A 358 -3.42 -24.38 11.19
CA LEU A 358 -3.84 -25.75 11.57
C LEU A 358 -5.25 -26.05 11.04
N LEU A 359 -6.20 -25.13 11.28
CA LEU A 359 -7.57 -25.28 10.79
C LEU A 359 -7.64 -25.34 9.27
N PHE A 360 -6.82 -24.56 8.57
CA PHE A 360 -6.67 -24.63 7.12
C PHE A 360 -6.24 -26.02 6.67
N VAL A 361 -5.20 -26.60 7.27
CA VAL A 361 -4.72 -27.96 6.94
C VAL A 361 -5.78 -29.02 7.23
N ILE A 362 -6.53 -28.88 8.33
CA ILE A 362 -7.71 -29.71 8.60
C ILE A 362 -8.76 -29.54 7.48
N GLY A 363 -9.03 -28.31 7.06
CA GLY A 363 -9.92 -27.97 5.96
C GLY A 363 -9.51 -28.61 4.64
N ILE A 364 -8.20 -28.69 4.32
CA ILE A 364 -7.70 -29.39 3.13
C ILE A 364 -8.25 -30.82 3.07
N VAL A 365 -8.21 -31.51 4.21
CA VAL A 365 -8.53 -32.94 4.30
C VAL A 365 -10.03 -33.21 4.44
N TYR A 366 -10.74 -32.35 5.19
CA TYR A 366 -12.10 -32.65 5.64
C TYR A 366 -13.17 -31.77 5.00
N ALA A 367 -12.90 -30.50 4.67
CA ALA A 367 -13.90 -29.62 4.08
C ALA A 367 -14.41 -30.20 2.74
N PRO A 368 -15.62 -29.81 2.28
CA PRO A 368 -16.15 -30.30 1.02
C PRO A 368 -15.12 -30.16 -0.10
N ARG A 369 -14.85 -31.27 -0.81
CA ARG A 369 -13.76 -31.37 -1.80
C ARG A 369 -13.80 -30.26 -2.84
N GLN A 370 -15.00 -29.84 -3.23
CA GLN A 370 -15.21 -28.73 -4.15
C GLN A 370 -14.62 -27.40 -3.65
N TYR A 371 -14.58 -27.14 -2.34
CA TYR A 371 -14.01 -25.91 -1.77
C TYR A 371 -12.52 -26.08 -1.47
N SER A 372 -12.12 -27.23 -0.92
CA SER A 372 -10.73 -27.54 -0.61
C SER A 372 -9.80 -27.37 -1.82
N ILE A 373 -10.17 -27.92 -2.99
CA ILE A 373 -9.30 -27.90 -4.18
C ILE A 373 -8.95 -26.49 -4.64
N TRP A 374 -9.95 -25.64 -4.89
CA TRP A 374 -9.66 -24.30 -5.42
C TRP A 374 -9.07 -23.37 -4.36
N LEU A 375 -9.44 -23.52 -3.08
CA LEU A 375 -8.85 -22.70 -2.01
C LEU A 375 -7.38 -23.05 -1.78
N VAL A 376 -7.00 -24.33 -1.88
CA VAL A 376 -5.59 -24.74 -1.87
C VAL A 376 -4.86 -24.20 -3.10
N ALA A 377 -5.47 -24.32 -4.30
CA ALA A 377 -4.89 -23.75 -5.51
C ALA A 377 -4.66 -22.24 -5.38
N MET A 378 -5.64 -21.49 -4.84
CA MET A 378 -5.51 -20.05 -4.62
C MET A 378 -4.50 -19.71 -3.53
N ALA A 379 -4.41 -20.51 -2.46
CA ALA A 379 -3.38 -20.33 -1.43
C ALA A 379 -1.97 -20.47 -2.01
N LEU A 380 -1.74 -21.49 -2.84
CA LEU A 380 -0.46 -21.71 -3.53
C LEU A 380 -0.20 -20.63 -4.57
N PHE A 381 -1.22 -20.23 -5.33
CA PHE A 381 -1.12 -19.17 -6.33
C PHE A 381 -0.73 -17.82 -5.70
N GLY A 382 -1.35 -17.44 -4.57
CA GLY A 382 -0.98 -16.24 -3.83
C GLY A 382 0.48 -16.26 -3.34
N VAL A 383 0.95 -17.42 -2.88
CA VAL A 383 2.36 -17.64 -2.51
C VAL A 383 3.28 -17.46 -3.73
N MET A 384 2.96 -18.12 -4.86
CA MET A 384 3.75 -18.07 -6.08
C MET A 384 3.88 -16.65 -6.66
N LEU A 385 2.78 -15.87 -6.64
CA LEU A 385 2.80 -14.46 -7.04
C LEU A 385 3.66 -13.63 -6.08
N SER A 386 3.56 -13.89 -4.77
CA SER A 386 4.31 -13.12 -3.78
C SER A 386 5.83 -13.31 -3.88
N TRP A 387 6.30 -14.43 -4.44
CA TRP A 387 7.73 -14.72 -4.61
C TRP A 387 8.43 -13.78 -5.60
N GLY A 388 7.72 -13.15 -6.53
CA GLY A 388 8.29 -12.18 -7.45
C GLY A 388 9.62 -12.61 -8.08
N SER A 389 10.68 -11.82 -7.84
CA SER A 389 12.04 -12.06 -8.36
C SER A 389 12.68 -13.37 -7.86
N SER A 390 12.20 -13.96 -6.76
CA SER A 390 12.62 -15.29 -6.30
C SER A 390 12.12 -16.42 -7.20
N PHE A 391 11.04 -16.20 -7.95
CA PHE A 391 10.52 -17.15 -8.94
C PHE A 391 10.24 -16.46 -10.28
N LYS A 392 11.32 -16.02 -10.94
CA LYS A 392 11.28 -15.24 -12.19
C LYS A 392 10.46 -15.92 -13.29
N GLY A 393 10.61 -17.24 -13.48
CA GLY A 393 9.92 -17.96 -14.55
C GLY A 393 8.40 -17.76 -14.54
N PHE A 394 7.76 -17.94 -13.38
CA PHE A 394 6.32 -17.73 -13.24
C PHE A 394 5.94 -16.24 -13.20
N ASN A 395 6.67 -15.44 -12.43
CA ASN A 395 6.29 -14.04 -12.21
C ASN A 395 6.54 -13.15 -13.43
N TYR A 396 7.58 -13.42 -14.22
CA TYR A 396 7.82 -12.69 -15.46
C TYR A 396 6.81 -13.10 -16.53
N PHE A 397 6.42 -14.38 -16.58
CA PHE A 397 5.29 -14.80 -17.45
C PHE A 397 4.00 -14.04 -17.10
N MET A 398 3.65 -13.93 -15.82
CA MET A 398 2.49 -13.14 -15.39
C MET A 398 2.64 -11.66 -15.76
N PHE A 399 3.84 -11.10 -15.62
CA PHE A 399 4.12 -9.71 -15.96
C PHE A 399 4.01 -9.41 -17.45
N ASP A 400 4.57 -10.28 -18.28
CA ASP A 400 4.68 -10.07 -19.73
C ASP A 400 3.36 -10.36 -20.46
N TYR A 401 2.54 -11.28 -19.95
CA TYR A 401 1.36 -11.77 -20.70
C TYR A 401 0.01 -11.53 -20.01
N PHE A 402 -0.02 -11.31 -18.69
CA PHE A 402 -1.30 -11.24 -17.98
C PHE A 402 -1.85 -9.80 -17.98
N PRO A 403 -3.07 -9.55 -18.51
CA PRO A 403 -3.54 -8.18 -18.80
C PRO A 403 -3.52 -7.25 -17.58
N GLY A 404 -2.84 -6.12 -17.71
CA GLY A 404 -2.74 -5.08 -16.68
C GLY A 404 -1.82 -5.41 -15.50
N TYR A 405 -1.22 -6.60 -15.44
CA TYR A 405 -0.33 -6.99 -14.33
C TYR A 405 0.97 -6.16 -14.32
N ASN A 406 1.46 -5.77 -15.50
CA ASN A 406 2.64 -4.92 -15.68
C ASN A 406 2.50 -3.48 -15.15
N LYS A 407 1.31 -3.10 -14.68
CA LYS A 407 1.02 -1.78 -14.09
C LYS A 407 1.17 -1.75 -12.57
N PHE A 408 1.44 -2.88 -11.92
CA PHE A 408 1.49 -3.00 -10.46
C PHE A 408 2.91 -3.12 -9.91
N ARG A 409 3.15 -2.54 -8.72
CA ARG A 409 4.41 -2.65 -7.97
C ARG A 409 4.24 -3.52 -6.73
N SER A 410 5.34 -4.06 -6.20
CA SER A 410 5.38 -4.79 -4.93
C SER A 410 4.45 -6.01 -4.90
N VAL A 411 4.85 -7.07 -5.59
CA VAL A 411 4.06 -8.31 -5.74
C VAL A 411 3.87 -9.09 -4.42
N THR A 412 4.64 -8.78 -3.37
CA THR A 412 4.49 -9.36 -2.03
C THR A 412 3.07 -9.23 -1.48
N PHE A 413 2.32 -8.20 -1.89
CA PHE A 413 0.93 -8.01 -1.49
C PHE A 413 0.00 -9.14 -1.93
N ALA A 414 0.35 -9.89 -3.00
CA ALA A 414 -0.44 -11.04 -3.45
C ALA A 414 -0.60 -12.13 -2.38
N ILE A 415 0.25 -12.13 -1.34
CA ILE A 415 0.13 -13.05 -0.20
C ILE A 415 -1.22 -12.95 0.52
N TYR A 416 -1.95 -11.83 0.41
CA TYR A 416 -3.27 -11.73 1.04
C TYR A 416 -4.26 -12.73 0.44
N ILE A 417 -4.10 -13.13 -0.83
CA ILE A 417 -4.88 -14.22 -1.46
C ILE A 417 -4.74 -15.49 -0.62
N THR A 418 -3.53 -15.80 -0.16
CA THR A 418 -3.23 -16.93 0.72
C THR A 418 -3.87 -16.76 2.09
N ILE A 419 -3.78 -15.58 2.70
CA ILE A 419 -4.43 -15.28 4.00
C ILE A 419 -5.96 -15.46 3.91
N LEU A 420 -6.57 -14.99 2.82
CA LEU A 420 -8.01 -15.14 2.57
C LEU A 420 -8.41 -16.60 2.37
N SER A 421 -7.61 -17.37 1.62
CA SER A 421 -7.79 -18.82 1.47
C SER A 421 -7.70 -19.56 2.80
N ILE A 422 -6.70 -19.21 3.62
CA ILE A 422 -6.52 -19.76 4.97
C ILE A 422 -7.73 -19.45 5.84
N ALA A 423 -8.22 -18.21 5.82
CA ALA A 423 -9.38 -17.80 6.58
C ALA A 423 -10.64 -18.58 6.20
N LEU A 424 -10.93 -18.69 4.90
CA LEU A 424 -12.13 -19.37 4.41
C LEU A 424 -12.06 -20.89 4.59
N LEU A 425 -11.00 -21.55 4.11
CA LEU A 425 -10.89 -23.01 4.22
C LEU A 425 -10.67 -23.45 5.66
N GLY A 426 -9.99 -22.64 6.49
CA GLY A 426 -9.84 -22.92 7.92
C GLY A 426 -11.17 -22.88 8.68
N GLY A 427 -12.02 -21.88 8.41
CA GLY A 427 -13.36 -21.80 8.99
C GLY A 427 -14.26 -22.97 8.55
N LEU A 428 -14.19 -23.36 7.27
CA LEU A 428 -14.86 -24.55 6.74
C LEU A 428 -14.34 -25.85 7.37
N GLY A 429 -13.03 -25.94 7.60
CA GLY A 429 -12.40 -27.08 8.28
C GLY A 429 -12.89 -27.21 9.71
N LEU A 430 -12.97 -26.11 10.45
CA LEU A 430 -13.48 -26.08 11.82
C LEU A 430 -14.97 -26.48 11.89
N GLU A 431 -15.80 -25.93 11.00
CA GLU A 431 -17.22 -26.31 10.89
C GLU A 431 -17.38 -27.81 10.62
N GLU A 432 -16.62 -28.34 9.65
CA GLU A 432 -16.71 -29.75 9.30
C GLU A 432 -16.29 -30.67 10.45
N VAL A 433 -15.26 -30.27 11.21
CA VAL A 433 -14.80 -31.06 12.36
C VAL A 433 -15.91 -31.27 13.38
N PHE A 434 -16.68 -30.24 13.68
CA PHE A 434 -17.74 -30.34 14.67
C PHE A 434 -19.06 -30.87 14.11
N ARG A 435 -19.32 -30.67 12.81
CA ARG A 435 -20.51 -31.21 12.14
C ARG A 435 -20.45 -32.72 11.94
N ARG A 436 -19.26 -33.25 11.69
CA ARG A 436 -19.07 -34.65 11.32
C ARG A 436 -19.23 -35.60 12.51
N GLN A 437 -19.86 -36.74 12.26
CA GLN A 437 -19.83 -37.86 13.20
C GLN A 437 -18.54 -38.67 12.99
N TRP A 438 -17.77 -38.84 14.07
CA TRP A 438 -16.43 -39.41 13.99
C TRP A 438 -16.41 -40.90 14.33
N GLU A 439 -15.99 -41.71 13.36
CA GLU A 439 -15.56 -43.10 13.58
C GLU A 439 -14.10 -43.15 14.04
N SER A 440 -13.72 -44.24 14.73
CA SER A 440 -12.36 -44.44 15.27
C SER A 440 -11.25 -44.24 14.22
N LYS A 441 -11.44 -44.79 13.00
CA LYS A 441 -10.46 -44.66 11.90
C LYS A 441 -10.33 -43.21 11.41
N SER A 442 -11.45 -42.50 11.27
CA SER A 442 -11.48 -41.10 10.84
C SER A 442 -10.85 -40.18 11.90
N LEU A 443 -11.08 -40.46 13.19
CA LEU A 443 -10.48 -39.72 14.29
C LEU A 443 -8.96 -39.92 14.34
N LYS A 444 -8.46 -41.14 14.11
CA LYS A 444 -7.01 -41.40 13.98
C LYS A 444 -6.40 -40.58 12.84
N LYS A 445 -7.07 -40.51 11.69
CA LYS A 445 -6.63 -39.68 10.56
C LYS A 445 -6.55 -38.20 10.96
N LEU A 446 -7.52 -37.67 11.72
CA LEU A 446 -7.49 -36.29 12.19
C LEU A 446 -6.30 -36.05 13.12
N LEU A 447 -6.02 -37.00 14.02
CA LEU A 447 -4.85 -36.94 14.90
C LEU A 447 -3.53 -36.98 14.11
N TYR A 448 -3.44 -37.74 13.02
CA TYR A 448 -2.27 -37.70 12.14
C TYR A 448 -2.13 -36.37 11.40
N VAL A 449 -3.23 -35.73 11.00
CA VAL A 449 -3.18 -34.39 10.39
C VAL A 449 -2.67 -33.36 11.40
N MET A 450 -3.26 -33.31 12.60
CA MET A 450 -2.83 -32.40 13.65
C MET A 450 -1.40 -32.69 14.11
N GLY A 451 -1.07 -33.98 14.30
CA GLY A 451 0.25 -34.46 14.66
C GLY A 451 1.30 -34.23 13.58
N GLY A 452 0.92 -34.20 12.30
CA GLY A 452 1.82 -33.87 11.19
C GLY A 452 2.26 -32.41 11.21
N VAL A 453 1.32 -31.48 11.45
CA VAL A 453 1.65 -30.04 11.58
C VAL A 453 2.50 -29.80 12.84
N ALA A 454 2.10 -30.37 13.98
CA ALA A 454 2.88 -30.28 15.22
C ALA A 454 4.26 -30.93 15.08
N GLY A 455 4.35 -32.11 14.46
CA GLY A 455 5.59 -32.83 14.22
C GLY A 455 6.53 -32.07 13.28
N PHE A 456 6.00 -31.41 12.26
CA PHE A 456 6.78 -30.52 11.39
C PHE A 456 7.38 -29.34 12.17
N LEU A 457 6.60 -28.66 13.02
CA LEU A 457 7.14 -27.58 13.87
C LEU A 457 8.14 -28.10 14.91
N LEU A 458 7.89 -29.27 15.50
CA LEU A 458 8.84 -29.91 16.41
C LEU A 458 10.17 -30.21 15.71
N LEU A 459 10.12 -30.74 14.48
CA LEU A 459 11.31 -30.97 13.66
C LEU A 459 12.08 -29.67 13.42
N LEU A 460 11.39 -28.60 13.00
CA LEU A 460 12.01 -27.29 12.80
C LEU A 460 12.64 -26.73 14.08
N TRP A 461 12.01 -26.95 15.24
CA TRP A 461 12.53 -26.48 16.52
C TRP A 461 13.82 -27.20 16.89
N ILE A 462 13.83 -28.54 16.78
CA ILE A 462 14.99 -29.39 17.08
C ILE A 462 16.16 -29.05 16.14
N THR A 463 15.94 -29.06 14.82
CA THR A 463 17.00 -28.76 13.85
C THR A 463 17.44 -27.29 13.92
N GLY A 464 16.56 -26.41 14.42
CA GLY A 464 16.77 -24.97 14.38
C GLY A 464 16.66 -24.43 12.95
N GLY A 465 15.75 -24.98 12.16
CA GLY A 465 15.52 -24.60 10.77
C GLY A 465 16.50 -25.22 9.78
N PHE A 466 16.30 -24.91 8.49
CA PHE A 466 17.18 -25.35 7.39
C PHE A 466 18.00 -24.19 6.80
N GLY A 467 17.88 -22.99 7.35
CA GLY A 467 18.56 -21.78 6.88
C GLY A 467 19.86 -21.48 7.62
N ASN A 468 20.70 -20.63 7.03
CA ASN A 468 21.98 -20.18 7.61
C ASN A 468 21.86 -18.92 8.50
N PHE A 469 20.67 -18.30 8.60
CA PHE A 469 20.42 -17.09 9.42
C PHE A 469 21.26 -15.86 9.03
N GLN A 470 21.78 -15.84 7.80
CA GLN A 470 22.59 -14.75 7.27
C GLN A 470 21.87 -14.06 6.09
N ARG A 471 22.07 -12.74 5.99
CA ARG A 471 21.67 -11.93 4.86
C ARG A 471 22.80 -11.86 3.83
N ALA A 472 22.45 -11.62 2.56
CA ALA A 472 23.45 -11.39 1.51
C ALA A 472 24.39 -10.23 1.88
N GLY A 473 25.70 -10.43 1.69
CA GLY A 473 26.74 -9.45 2.03
C GLY A 473 27.27 -9.55 3.48
N GLU A 474 26.56 -10.24 4.38
CA GLU A 474 27.02 -10.40 5.78
C GLU A 474 28.20 -11.37 5.91
N GLN A 475 28.54 -12.13 4.86
CA GLN A 475 29.72 -13.01 4.85
C GLN A 475 31.04 -12.23 4.97
N ASN A 476 31.03 -10.94 4.65
CA ASN A 476 32.19 -10.06 4.71
C ASN A 476 32.36 -9.39 6.08
N LEU A 477 31.43 -9.59 7.02
CA LEU A 477 31.53 -9.00 8.37
C LEU A 477 32.57 -9.74 9.22
N PRO A 478 33.07 -9.13 10.31
CA PRO A 478 33.94 -9.83 11.25
C PRO A 478 33.28 -11.11 11.78
N GLN A 479 34.04 -12.21 11.92
CA GLN A 479 33.49 -13.52 12.31
C GLN A 479 32.69 -13.48 13.62
N GLY A 480 33.13 -12.66 14.59
CA GLY A 480 32.41 -12.45 15.84
C GLY A 480 31.01 -11.85 15.63
N MET A 481 30.87 -10.88 14.72
CA MET A 481 29.60 -10.29 14.34
C MET A 481 28.70 -11.32 13.63
N GLN A 482 29.26 -12.09 12.70
CA GLN A 482 28.52 -13.13 11.98
C GLN A 482 27.92 -14.16 12.95
N ASN A 483 28.75 -14.68 13.86
CA ASN A 483 28.32 -15.68 14.85
C ASN A 483 27.25 -15.12 15.80
N ALA A 484 27.41 -13.88 16.25
CA ALA A 484 26.48 -13.22 17.13
C ALA A 484 25.11 -13.01 16.48
N LEU A 485 25.10 -12.49 15.24
CA LEU A 485 23.88 -12.31 14.43
C LEU A 485 23.15 -13.63 14.19
N MET A 486 23.87 -14.66 13.76
CA MET A 486 23.31 -15.99 13.49
C MET A 486 22.69 -16.60 14.76
N SER A 487 23.36 -16.43 15.90
CA SER A 487 22.88 -16.93 17.19
C SER A 487 21.56 -16.27 17.59
N ASP A 488 21.49 -14.94 17.58
CA ASP A 488 20.30 -14.20 17.99
C ASP A 488 19.12 -14.47 17.03
N ARG A 489 19.36 -14.47 15.72
CA ARG A 489 18.33 -14.77 14.70
C ARG A 489 17.82 -16.21 14.81
N LYS A 490 18.69 -17.18 15.08
CA LYS A 490 18.29 -18.57 15.36
C LYS A 490 17.47 -18.66 16.65
N GLY A 491 17.78 -17.83 17.64
CA GLY A 491 16.99 -17.65 18.86
C GLY A 491 15.56 -17.18 18.55
N LEU A 492 15.42 -16.09 17.79
CA LEU A 492 14.11 -15.57 17.35
C LEU A 492 13.28 -16.63 16.62
N PHE A 493 13.91 -17.32 15.66
CA PHE A 493 13.27 -18.40 14.90
C PHE A 493 12.76 -19.52 15.83
N ARG A 494 13.63 -20.05 16.70
CA ARG A 494 13.26 -21.16 17.60
C ARG A 494 12.17 -20.77 18.57
N ALA A 495 12.20 -19.54 19.10
CA ALA A 495 11.16 -19.04 20.00
C ALA A 495 9.78 -19.04 19.33
N ASP A 496 9.69 -18.58 18.08
CA ASP A 496 8.42 -18.52 17.37
C ASP A 496 7.94 -19.87 16.81
N VAL A 497 8.86 -20.78 16.45
CA VAL A 497 8.48 -22.16 16.14
C VAL A 497 7.86 -22.82 17.38
N LEU A 498 8.47 -22.64 18.56
CA LEU A 498 7.95 -23.18 19.81
C LEU A 498 6.58 -22.57 20.16
N ARG A 499 6.44 -21.25 20.04
CA ARG A 499 5.17 -20.55 20.24
C ARG A 499 4.07 -21.13 19.36
N SER A 500 4.30 -21.24 18.05
CA SER A 500 3.33 -21.80 17.10
C SER A 500 3.01 -23.27 17.40
N LEU A 501 4.01 -24.06 17.81
CA LEU A 501 3.82 -25.45 18.24
C LEU A 501 2.89 -25.53 19.45
N LEU A 502 3.10 -24.69 20.47
CA LEU A 502 2.28 -24.66 21.68
C LEU A 502 0.82 -24.30 21.37
N PHE A 503 0.58 -23.29 20.53
CA PHE A 503 -0.78 -22.93 20.11
C PHE A 503 -1.47 -24.03 19.29
N ILE A 504 -0.73 -24.72 18.41
CA ILE A 504 -1.26 -25.85 17.64
C ILE A 504 -1.62 -27.03 18.53
N LEU A 505 -0.76 -27.36 19.51
CA LEU A 505 -1.03 -28.42 20.48
C LEU A 505 -2.21 -28.06 21.38
N ALA A 506 -2.33 -26.81 21.82
CA ALA A 506 -3.45 -26.33 22.62
C ALA A 506 -4.78 -26.42 21.84
N ALA A 507 -4.82 -25.87 20.62
CA ALA A 507 -6.01 -25.91 19.77
C ALA A 507 -6.40 -27.35 19.40
N GLY A 508 -5.42 -28.18 19.01
CA GLY A 508 -5.63 -29.59 18.73
C GLY A 508 -6.16 -30.38 19.92
N SER A 509 -5.68 -30.06 21.14
CA SER A 509 -6.18 -30.66 22.38
C SER A 509 -7.62 -30.27 22.67
N VAL A 510 -7.99 -29.00 22.48
CA VAL A 510 -9.37 -28.51 22.65
C VAL A 510 -10.31 -29.22 21.67
N ILE A 511 -9.93 -29.30 20.39
CA ILE A 511 -10.69 -30.03 19.37
C ILE A 511 -10.84 -31.50 19.79
N TRP A 512 -9.75 -32.17 20.15
CA TRP A 512 -9.78 -33.57 20.54
C TRP A 512 -10.66 -33.84 21.77
N LEU A 513 -10.61 -33.00 22.81
CA LEU A 513 -11.46 -33.12 24.00
C LEU A 513 -12.94 -32.93 23.68
N ALA A 514 -13.25 -31.98 22.79
CA ALA A 514 -14.61 -31.75 22.33
C ALA A 514 -15.16 -32.93 21.52
N LEU A 515 -14.35 -33.50 20.61
CA LEU A 515 -14.72 -34.71 19.86
C LEU A 515 -14.89 -35.95 20.75
N ARG A 516 -14.19 -36.00 21.89
CA ARG A 516 -14.36 -37.03 22.94
C ARG A 516 -15.56 -36.76 23.86
N LYS A 517 -16.37 -35.73 23.58
CA LYS A 517 -17.51 -35.29 24.42
C LYS A 517 -17.12 -34.94 25.87
N LYS A 518 -15.83 -34.71 26.14
CA LYS A 518 -15.33 -34.22 27.44
C LYS A 518 -15.54 -32.72 27.59
N LEU A 519 -15.72 -32.01 26.48
CA LEU A 519 -15.96 -30.58 26.41
C LEU A 519 -17.18 -30.32 25.54
N LYS A 520 -18.08 -29.44 25.98
CA LYS A 520 -19.22 -29.00 25.16
C LYS A 520 -18.71 -28.18 23.98
N GLU A 521 -19.35 -28.33 22.83
CA GLU A 521 -18.93 -27.65 21.59
C GLU A 521 -18.85 -26.13 21.74
N ASN A 522 -19.87 -25.49 22.33
CA ASN A 522 -19.87 -24.03 22.52
C ASN A 522 -18.71 -23.57 23.43
N VAL A 523 -18.31 -24.38 24.40
CA VAL A 523 -17.18 -24.08 25.29
C VAL A 523 -15.86 -24.27 24.55
N ALA A 524 -15.75 -25.33 23.73
CA ALA A 524 -14.59 -25.54 22.86
C ALA A 524 -14.40 -24.38 21.89
N ALA A 525 -15.48 -23.90 21.27
CA ALA A 525 -15.45 -22.73 20.40
C ALA A 525 -14.99 -21.47 21.13
N LEU A 526 -15.49 -21.21 22.34
CA LEU A 526 -15.07 -20.06 23.15
C LEU A 526 -13.58 -20.13 23.50
N ILE A 527 -13.07 -21.31 23.86
CA ILE A 527 -11.64 -21.51 24.14
C ILE A 527 -10.83 -21.31 22.87
N LEU A 528 -11.28 -21.80 21.71
CA LEU A 528 -10.60 -21.56 20.44
C LEU A 528 -10.58 -20.08 20.06
N VAL A 529 -11.66 -19.34 20.30
CA VAL A 529 -11.70 -17.89 20.13
C VAL A 529 -10.63 -17.21 21.01
N ALA A 530 -10.56 -17.57 22.30
CA ALA A 530 -9.56 -17.02 23.22
C ALA A 530 -8.14 -17.39 22.80
N LEU A 531 -7.88 -18.65 22.44
CA LEU A 531 -6.56 -19.11 21.98
C LEU A 531 -6.14 -18.40 20.70
N SER A 532 -7.03 -18.29 19.71
CA SER A 532 -6.78 -17.54 18.47
C SER A 532 -6.52 -16.06 18.76
N LEU A 533 -7.23 -15.47 19.70
CA LEU A 533 -6.97 -14.09 20.10
C LEU A 533 -5.55 -13.94 20.68
N PHE A 534 -5.15 -14.77 21.65
CA PHE A 534 -3.81 -14.73 22.22
C PHE A 534 -2.71 -15.04 21.20
N ASP A 535 -2.99 -15.96 20.27
CA ASP A 535 -2.12 -16.28 19.14
C ASP A 535 -1.86 -15.01 18.32
N MET A 536 -2.90 -14.32 17.84
CA MET A 536 -2.73 -13.10 17.05
C MET A 536 -2.12 -11.94 17.85
N MET A 537 -2.65 -11.66 19.05
CA MET A 537 -2.24 -10.49 19.85
C MET A 537 -0.77 -10.51 20.25
N GLY A 538 -0.21 -11.70 20.55
CA GLY A 538 1.20 -11.81 20.93
C GLY A 538 2.17 -11.39 19.83
N ILE A 539 1.76 -11.43 18.56
CA ILE A 539 2.54 -10.95 17.41
C ILE A 539 2.19 -9.52 17.08
N ASN A 540 0.91 -9.18 17.15
CA ASN A 540 0.43 -7.83 16.86
C ASN A 540 1.09 -6.79 17.76
N GLN A 541 1.31 -7.08 19.04
CA GLN A 541 2.01 -6.16 19.95
C GLN A 541 3.49 -5.93 19.59
N ARG A 542 4.13 -6.86 18.85
CA ARG A 542 5.53 -6.71 18.40
C ARG A 542 5.61 -5.77 17.20
N VAL A 543 4.70 -5.94 16.24
CA VAL A 543 4.72 -5.20 14.96
C VAL A 543 3.84 -3.94 14.96
N PHE A 544 2.90 -3.84 15.91
CA PHE A 544 1.90 -2.80 16.06
C PHE A 544 1.62 -2.58 17.56
N GLY A 545 2.62 -2.04 18.25
CA GLY A 545 2.62 -1.82 19.71
C GLY A 545 2.59 -0.33 20.08
N GLU A 546 2.90 -0.02 21.33
CA GLU A 546 2.89 1.37 21.86
C GLU A 546 3.81 2.31 21.08
N GLY A 547 4.95 1.81 20.58
CA GLY A 547 5.89 2.61 19.79
C GLY A 547 5.33 3.11 18.44
N ASN A 548 4.20 2.57 17.99
CA ASN A 548 3.51 3.06 16.79
C ASN A 548 2.58 4.25 17.07
N PHE A 549 2.29 4.53 18.35
CA PHE A 549 1.42 5.61 18.77
C PHE A 549 2.27 6.76 19.33
N GLN A 550 1.95 7.97 18.90
CA GLN A 550 2.59 9.20 19.38
C GLN A 550 1.52 10.25 19.63
N ARG A 551 1.77 11.23 20.51
CA ARG A 551 0.84 12.36 20.64
C ARG A 551 0.77 13.09 19.29
N SER A 552 -0.45 13.40 18.84
CA SER A 552 -0.63 14.11 17.57
C SER A 552 0.10 15.45 17.64
N LEU A 553 1.06 15.60 16.74
CA LEU A 553 1.85 16.80 16.58
C LEU A 553 1.83 17.24 15.12
N VAL A 554 0.81 16.89 14.31
CA VAL A 554 0.76 17.29 12.87
C VAL A 554 1.03 18.78 12.70
N ARG A 555 0.38 19.62 13.54
CA ARG A 555 0.62 21.06 13.55
C ARG A 555 2.06 21.43 13.95
N GLN A 556 2.70 20.68 14.85
CA GLN A 556 4.11 20.89 15.21
C GLN A 556 5.07 20.28 14.17
N TYR A 557 4.66 19.25 13.43
CA TYR A 557 5.44 18.61 12.38
C TYR A 557 5.57 19.55 11.17
N PHE A 558 4.48 20.25 10.85
CA PHE A 558 4.46 21.30 9.82
C PHE A 558 4.56 22.70 10.41
N GLN A 559 5.16 22.89 11.58
CA GLN A 559 5.39 24.25 12.05
C GLN A 559 6.47 24.91 11.18
N PRO A 560 6.20 26.08 10.56
CA PRO A 560 7.16 26.72 9.68
C PRO A 560 8.38 27.16 10.49
N ASP A 561 9.56 26.73 10.05
CA ASP A 561 10.83 27.13 10.64
C ASP A 561 11.29 28.52 10.16
N ALA A 562 12.50 28.92 10.53
CA ALA A 562 13.05 30.22 10.14
C ALA A 562 13.22 30.37 8.62
N ALA A 563 13.55 29.29 7.90
CA ALA A 563 13.65 29.30 6.44
C ALA A 563 12.27 29.44 5.81
N ASP A 564 11.30 28.66 6.29
CA ASP A 564 9.92 28.73 5.79
C ASP A 564 9.32 30.12 5.96
N GLN A 565 9.47 30.69 7.16
CA GLN A 565 9.00 32.05 7.46
C GLN A 565 9.68 33.10 6.56
N SER A 566 10.97 32.93 6.27
CA SER A 566 11.69 33.85 5.37
C SER A 566 11.14 33.84 3.96
N ILE A 567 10.69 32.67 3.47
CA ILE A 567 10.09 32.50 2.13
C ILE A 567 8.65 33.03 2.13
N MET A 568 7.81 32.61 3.09
CA MET A 568 6.38 32.98 3.15
C MET A 568 6.14 34.50 3.16
N ASN A 569 7.06 35.27 3.72
CA ASN A 569 6.92 36.72 3.82
C ASN A 569 7.19 37.47 2.51
N VAL A 570 7.86 36.83 1.54
CA VAL A 570 8.35 37.49 0.31
C VAL A 570 7.99 36.75 -0.98
N ALA A 571 7.57 35.48 -0.89
CA ALA A 571 7.27 34.65 -2.05
C ALA A 571 6.03 35.15 -2.81
N GLY A 572 6.18 35.24 -4.13
CA GLY A 572 5.06 35.42 -5.05
C GLY A 572 4.26 34.13 -5.28
N PRO A 573 3.11 34.20 -5.99
CA PRO A 573 2.15 33.09 -6.12
C PRO A 573 2.69 31.80 -6.78
N VAL A 574 3.79 31.88 -7.53
CA VAL A 574 4.39 30.74 -8.26
C VAL A 574 5.88 30.58 -7.93
N ASP A 575 6.38 31.24 -6.89
CA ASP A 575 7.79 31.08 -6.52
C ASP A 575 8.02 29.69 -5.95
N ARG A 576 8.77 28.87 -6.70
CA ARG A 576 8.93 27.46 -6.35
C ARG A 576 10.16 27.24 -5.47
N VAL A 577 10.02 26.31 -4.55
CA VAL A 577 11.03 25.98 -3.54
C VAL A 577 11.68 24.64 -3.87
N ILE A 578 13.01 24.61 -3.72
CA ILE A 578 13.82 23.38 -3.66
C ILE A 578 14.30 23.21 -2.22
N ASN A 579 14.01 22.06 -1.62
CA ASN A 579 14.43 21.74 -0.26
C ASN A 579 15.57 20.70 -0.27
N LEU A 580 16.79 21.14 0.03
CA LEU A 580 17.99 20.30 0.00
C LEU A 580 18.23 19.51 1.28
N ASP A 581 17.45 19.75 2.35
CA ASP A 581 17.55 19.01 3.61
C ASP A 581 16.91 17.61 3.53
N VAL A 582 16.13 17.38 2.49
CA VAL A 582 15.35 16.16 2.25
C VAL A 582 15.63 15.63 0.85
N ASN A 583 15.15 14.43 0.55
CA ASN A 583 15.16 13.95 -0.82
C ASN A 583 14.07 14.69 -1.61
N VAL A 584 14.49 15.66 -2.45
CA VAL A 584 13.62 16.50 -3.30
C VAL A 584 12.59 15.67 -4.08
N TRP A 585 12.97 14.48 -4.56
CA TRP A 585 12.10 13.63 -5.39
C TRP A 585 11.22 12.66 -4.59
N ALA A 586 11.30 12.71 -3.26
CA ALA A 586 10.55 11.85 -2.36
C ALA A 586 10.08 12.58 -1.08
N ASP A 587 9.89 13.89 -1.16
CA ASP A 587 9.40 14.73 -0.06
C ASP A 587 8.03 15.33 -0.39
N ALA A 588 7.11 15.33 0.56
CA ALA A 588 5.85 16.08 0.46
C ALA A 588 5.71 17.14 1.55
N THR A 589 6.69 17.28 2.45
CA THR A 589 6.61 18.24 3.56
C THR A 589 6.77 19.67 3.09
N THR A 590 7.61 19.90 2.08
CA THR A 590 7.79 21.22 1.45
C THR A 590 6.49 21.73 0.83
N SER A 591 5.71 20.84 0.20
CA SER A 591 4.41 21.14 -0.41
C SER A 591 3.32 21.58 0.58
N TYR A 592 3.53 21.39 1.89
CA TYR A 592 2.58 21.85 2.90
C TYR A 592 2.51 23.39 2.97
N HIS A 593 3.65 24.04 2.73
CA HIS A 593 3.82 25.48 2.90
C HIS A 593 4.13 26.23 1.61
N HIS A 594 4.73 25.54 0.64
CA HIS A 594 5.33 26.18 -0.52
C HIS A 594 5.01 25.42 -1.81
N ALA A 595 5.01 26.14 -2.94
CA ALA A 595 5.05 25.49 -4.25
C ALA A 595 6.39 24.76 -4.42
N SER A 596 6.38 23.43 -4.46
CA SER A 596 7.61 22.63 -4.51
C SER A 596 7.95 22.18 -5.94
N ILE A 597 9.21 22.35 -6.33
CA ILE A 597 9.78 21.65 -7.51
C ILE A 597 9.79 20.14 -7.26
N GLY A 598 10.10 19.75 -6.03
CA GLY A 598 10.05 18.37 -5.58
C GLY A 598 8.63 17.87 -5.31
N GLY A 599 8.54 16.64 -4.81
CA GLY A 599 7.26 16.05 -4.43
C GLY A 599 7.35 14.57 -4.06
N TYR A 600 6.25 14.03 -3.53
CA TYR A 600 6.09 12.58 -3.32
C TYR A 600 4.73 12.11 -3.85
N HIS A 601 4.73 11.50 -5.04
CA HIS A 601 3.53 10.87 -5.60
C HIS A 601 3.84 9.69 -6.53
N GLY A 602 3.24 8.53 -6.26
CA GLY A 602 3.47 7.28 -7.01
C GLY A 602 2.80 7.19 -8.39
N ALA A 603 2.22 8.29 -8.85
CA ALA A 603 1.68 8.48 -10.19
C ALA A 603 1.92 9.95 -10.64
N LYS A 604 3.12 10.50 -10.40
CA LYS A 604 3.53 11.78 -11.00
C LYS A 604 3.49 11.69 -12.54
N MET A 605 3.45 12.86 -13.20
CA MET A 605 3.39 12.93 -14.66
C MET A 605 4.67 12.39 -15.30
N ARG A 606 4.52 11.67 -16.43
CA ARG A 606 5.63 11.05 -17.16
C ARG A 606 6.60 12.10 -17.67
N ARG A 607 6.11 13.15 -18.34
CA ARG A 607 6.98 14.22 -18.87
C ARG A 607 7.80 14.92 -17.78
N TYR A 608 7.24 15.07 -16.57
CA TYR A 608 7.99 15.63 -15.45
C TYR A 608 9.07 14.66 -14.94
N GLN A 609 8.77 13.36 -14.92
CA GLN A 609 9.78 12.33 -14.64
C GLN A 609 10.90 12.36 -15.69
N ASP A 610 10.57 12.53 -16.97
CA ASP A 610 11.56 12.61 -18.04
C ASP A 610 12.48 13.85 -17.84
N LEU A 611 11.95 15.00 -17.41
CA LEU A 611 12.76 16.16 -17.01
C LEU A 611 13.68 15.86 -15.82
N ILE A 612 13.20 15.13 -14.82
CA ILE A 612 14.00 14.71 -13.66
C ILE A 612 15.18 13.86 -14.10
N ASP A 613 14.91 12.84 -14.92
CA ASP A 613 15.90 11.85 -15.34
C ASP A 613 16.94 12.47 -16.28
N ASN A 614 16.54 13.34 -17.21
CA ASN A 614 17.45 13.87 -18.23
C ASN A 614 18.20 15.15 -17.80
N HIS A 615 17.61 16.00 -16.95
CA HIS A 615 18.19 17.31 -16.60
C HIS A 615 18.23 17.58 -15.11
N MET A 616 17.06 17.60 -14.46
CA MET A 616 16.96 18.20 -13.12
C MET A 616 17.76 17.42 -12.07
N GLY A 617 17.94 16.11 -12.22
CA GLY A 617 18.80 15.32 -11.35
C GLY A 617 20.26 15.79 -11.36
N THR A 618 20.81 16.04 -12.55
CA THR A 618 22.18 16.56 -12.74
C THR A 618 22.26 18.03 -12.34
N GLU A 619 21.30 18.85 -12.73
CA GLU A 619 21.24 20.27 -12.35
C GLU A 619 21.17 20.47 -10.83
N LEU A 620 20.45 19.60 -10.11
CA LEU A 620 20.40 19.62 -8.65
C LEU A 620 21.79 19.39 -8.04
N GLN A 621 22.60 18.49 -8.61
CA GLN A 621 23.98 18.29 -8.16
C GLN A 621 24.86 19.51 -8.47
N THR A 622 24.69 20.13 -9.63
CA THR A 622 25.36 21.39 -9.99
C THR A 622 25.01 22.49 -8.99
N MET A 623 23.72 22.65 -8.66
CA MET A 623 23.23 23.61 -7.67
C MET A 623 23.83 23.38 -6.29
N ILE A 624 23.88 22.13 -5.81
CA ILE A 624 24.54 21.77 -4.54
C ILE A 624 26.04 22.12 -4.59
N GLY A 625 26.70 21.88 -5.73
CA GLY A 625 28.08 22.29 -5.96
C GLY A 625 28.27 23.81 -5.87
N ASN A 626 27.39 24.58 -6.51
CA ASN A 626 27.39 26.05 -6.47
C ASN A 626 27.15 26.58 -5.06
N LEU A 627 26.22 25.98 -4.31
CA LEU A 627 25.96 26.30 -2.93
C LEU A 627 27.21 26.12 -2.06
N ASN A 628 27.87 24.96 -2.17
CA ASN A 628 29.11 24.66 -1.45
C ASN A 628 30.25 25.60 -1.84
N ALA A 629 30.30 26.01 -3.11
CA ALA A 629 31.28 26.95 -3.64
C ALA A 629 30.91 28.43 -3.45
N ARG A 630 29.75 28.75 -2.87
CA ARG A 630 29.19 30.11 -2.70
C ARG A 630 29.10 30.90 -4.02
N ARG A 631 28.64 30.24 -5.08
CA ARG A 631 28.37 30.82 -6.40
C ARG A 631 26.88 31.12 -6.59
N SER A 632 26.52 31.72 -7.72
CA SER A 632 25.11 31.86 -8.10
C SER A 632 24.48 30.46 -8.19
N LEU A 633 23.32 30.28 -7.58
CA LEU A 633 22.68 28.97 -7.47
C LEU A 633 22.15 28.48 -8.82
N GLY A 634 21.71 29.40 -9.68
CA GLY A 634 21.12 29.09 -10.98
C GLY A 634 22.13 28.86 -12.12
N ASP A 635 23.44 29.01 -11.85
CA ASP A 635 24.47 28.85 -12.88
C ASP A 635 24.57 27.38 -13.28
N GLY A 636 24.29 27.09 -14.56
CA GLY A 636 24.29 25.72 -15.08
C GLY A 636 23.07 24.90 -14.68
N THR A 637 21.95 25.56 -14.34
CA THR A 637 20.66 24.89 -14.03
C THR A 637 19.48 25.47 -14.85
N PRO A 638 19.57 25.46 -16.19
CA PRO A 638 18.57 26.09 -17.05
C PRO A 638 17.15 25.53 -16.87
N VAL A 639 16.98 24.22 -16.67
CA VAL A 639 15.65 23.60 -16.52
C VAL A 639 15.03 23.94 -15.17
N LEU A 640 15.81 23.93 -14.08
CA LEU A 640 15.33 24.40 -12.77
C LEU A 640 14.94 25.88 -12.81
N ASN A 641 15.69 26.71 -13.53
CA ASN A 641 15.39 28.13 -13.71
C ASN A 641 14.10 28.34 -14.52
N MET A 642 13.90 27.55 -15.60
CA MET A 642 12.70 27.53 -16.43
C MET A 642 11.44 27.16 -15.63
N LEU A 643 11.58 26.24 -14.67
CA LEU A 643 10.51 25.86 -13.74
C LEU A 643 10.35 26.85 -12.57
N ASN A 644 10.90 28.05 -12.66
CA ASN A 644 10.81 29.07 -11.61
C ASN A 644 11.26 28.59 -10.21
N ALA A 645 12.34 27.81 -10.13
CA ALA A 645 12.97 27.45 -8.86
C ALA A 645 13.60 28.68 -8.20
N LYS A 646 12.80 29.43 -7.44
CA LYS A 646 13.14 30.75 -6.90
C LYS A 646 13.83 30.70 -5.55
N TYR A 647 13.47 29.77 -4.67
CA TYR A 647 14.05 29.69 -3.32
C TYR A 647 14.64 28.31 -3.04
N ILE A 648 15.84 28.29 -2.49
CA ILE A 648 16.57 27.08 -2.14
C ILE A 648 16.72 27.05 -0.62
N ARG A 649 16.04 26.08 0.00
CA ARG A 649 16.05 25.84 1.44
C ARG A 649 17.10 24.79 1.80
N PHE A 650 17.93 25.07 2.81
CA PHE A 650 18.95 24.14 3.32
C PHE A 650 19.37 24.50 4.76
N THR A 651 19.98 23.55 5.46
CA THR A 651 20.51 23.74 6.81
C THR A 651 21.97 24.20 6.78
N SER A 652 22.23 25.36 7.36
CA SER A 652 23.58 25.90 7.61
C SER A 652 24.00 25.69 9.06
N GLN A 653 25.24 26.08 9.42
CA GLN A 653 25.73 25.99 10.80
C GLN A 653 24.86 26.77 11.81
N GLY A 654 24.16 27.81 11.36
CA GLY A 654 23.24 28.61 12.18
C GLY A 654 21.79 28.10 12.22
N GLY A 655 21.49 26.99 11.54
CA GLY A 655 20.13 26.44 11.40
C GLY A 655 19.59 26.51 9.96
N PRO A 656 18.29 26.21 9.77
CA PRO A 656 17.61 26.28 8.48
C PRO A 656 17.63 27.70 7.92
N VAL A 657 18.00 27.84 6.64
CA VAL A 657 17.99 29.10 5.89
C VAL A 657 17.43 28.88 4.49
N ALA A 658 16.99 29.97 3.85
CA ALA A 658 16.62 29.98 2.44
C ALA A 658 17.49 31.00 1.69
N GLN A 659 17.86 30.67 0.45
CA GLN A 659 18.57 31.57 -0.46
C GLN A 659 17.78 31.72 -1.75
N GLU A 660 17.71 32.95 -2.26
CA GLU A 660 17.08 33.25 -3.54
C GLU A 660 17.98 32.85 -4.72
N ASN A 661 17.37 32.26 -5.75
CA ASN A 661 17.94 32.07 -7.07
C ASN A 661 17.53 33.22 -7.99
N ALA A 662 18.47 34.13 -8.23
CA ALA A 662 18.26 35.30 -9.08
C ALA A 662 18.05 34.97 -10.57
N GLN A 663 18.36 33.74 -11.01
CA GLN A 663 18.26 33.30 -12.41
C GLN A 663 16.95 32.56 -12.73
N ALA A 664 16.03 32.43 -11.77
CA ALA A 664 14.69 31.90 -12.04
C ALA A 664 13.96 32.79 -13.07
N LEU A 665 13.35 32.16 -14.09
CA LEU A 665 12.76 32.88 -15.23
C LEU A 665 11.39 33.49 -14.95
N GLY A 666 10.80 33.22 -13.78
CA GLY A 666 9.46 33.68 -13.40
C GLY A 666 8.35 32.75 -13.86
N ALA A 667 7.11 33.15 -13.58
CA ALA A 667 5.92 32.34 -13.85
C ALA A 667 5.65 32.15 -15.36
N ALA A 668 5.91 33.18 -16.16
CA ALA A 668 5.77 33.18 -17.61
C ALA A 668 6.63 34.28 -18.25
N TRP A 669 7.09 34.06 -19.48
CA TRP A 669 7.88 35.03 -20.25
C TRP A 669 7.61 34.90 -21.76
N PHE A 670 8.00 35.90 -22.54
CA PHE A 670 7.98 35.81 -24.00
C PHE A 670 9.29 35.23 -24.52
N ALA A 671 9.19 34.26 -25.43
CA ALA A 671 10.34 33.76 -26.15
C ALA A 671 10.58 34.60 -27.40
N ALA A 672 11.77 35.22 -27.50
CA ALA A 672 12.18 35.98 -28.66
C ALA A 672 12.47 35.09 -29.88
N ASN A 673 12.93 33.86 -29.62
CA ASN A 673 13.27 32.87 -30.64
C ASN A 673 12.47 31.59 -30.45
N VAL A 674 12.18 30.92 -31.56
CA VAL A 674 11.54 29.60 -31.57
C VAL A 674 12.47 28.62 -32.27
N GLN A 675 12.94 27.61 -31.55
CA GLN A 675 13.71 26.51 -32.08
C GLN A 675 12.79 25.33 -32.38
N ALA A 676 12.72 25.01 -33.66
CA ALA A 676 12.05 23.83 -34.16
C ALA A 676 12.89 22.56 -33.94
N VAL A 677 12.24 21.49 -33.47
CA VAL A 677 12.83 20.15 -33.37
C VAL A 677 11.88 19.10 -33.96
N ASN A 678 12.39 17.93 -34.32
CA ASN A 678 11.65 16.93 -35.09
C ASN A 678 11.16 15.74 -34.25
N SER A 679 11.52 15.71 -32.96
CA SER A 679 11.13 14.63 -32.06
C SER A 679 11.14 15.07 -30.60
N PRO A 680 10.44 14.33 -29.72
CA PRO A 680 10.52 14.52 -28.27
C PRO A 680 11.94 14.37 -27.70
N ASP A 681 12.78 13.52 -28.32
CA ASP A 681 14.18 13.35 -27.91
C ASP A 681 15.01 14.61 -28.18
N GLU A 682 14.84 15.21 -29.37
CA GLU A 682 15.49 16.49 -29.70
C GLU A 682 14.94 17.64 -28.84
N GLU A 683 13.65 17.62 -28.50
CA GLU A 683 13.00 18.60 -27.64
C GLU A 683 13.61 18.60 -26.23
N ILE A 684 13.72 17.43 -25.60
CA ILE A 684 14.27 17.33 -24.26
C ILE A 684 15.76 17.66 -24.25
N GLU A 685 16.54 17.21 -25.24
CA GLU A 685 17.99 17.49 -25.32
C GLU A 685 18.27 19.01 -25.44
N ALA A 686 17.45 19.71 -26.24
CA ALA A 686 17.59 21.15 -26.44
C ALA A 686 17.47 21.97 -25.14
N LEU A 687 16.70 21.50 -24.15
CA LEU A 687 16.51 22.22 -22.89
C LEU A 687 17.80 22.45 -22.10
N GLY A 688 18.78 21.55 -22.21
CA GLY A 688 20.06 21.66 -21.50
C GLY A 688 21.12 22.50 -22.24
N THR A 689 20.86 22.88 -23.49
CA THR A 689 21.86 23.52 -24.37
C THR A 689 21.50 24.96 -24.75
N LEU A 690 20.21 25.31 -24.74
CA LEU A 690 19.72 26.61 -25.15
C LEU A 690 19.57 27.58 -23.98
N ASP A 691 19.56 28.87 -24.31
CA ASP A 691 19.10 29.91 -23.38
C ASP A 691 17.57 29.97 -23.38
N LEU A 692 16.98 29.28 -22.39
CA LEU A 692 15.53 29.17 -22.21
C LEU A 692 14.86 30.50 -21.82
N SER A 693 15.64 31.52 -21.43
CA SER A 693 15.10 32.86 -21.15
C SER A 693 14.68 33.61 -22.42
N THR A 694 15.22 33.23 -23.58
CA THR A 694 14.97 33.89 -24.86
C THR A 694 14.51 32.94 -25.95
N THR A 695 14.67 31.64 -25.79
CA THR A 695 14.38 30.63 -26.82
C THR A 695 13.42 29.57 -26.31
N ALA A 696 12.28 29.40 -27.01
CA ALA A 696 11.37 28.29 -26.79
C ALA A 696 11.67 27.16 -27.78
N VAL A 697 11.50 25.91 -27.35
CA VAL A 697 11.64 24.73 -28.20
C VAL A 697 10.25 24.20 -28.53
N ILE A 698 10.00 23.87 -29.81
CA ILE A 698 8.72 23.30 -30.25
C ILE A 698 8.97 22.08 -31.13
N ASP A 699 8.39 20.94 -30.73
CA ASP A 699 8.31 19.72 -31.54
C ASP A 699 7.34 19.91 -32.72
N GLN A 700 7.90 20.05 -33.92
CA GLN A 700 7.15 20.25 -35.15
C GLN A 700 6.28 19.04 -35.53
N SER A 701 6.65 17.85 -35.04
CA SER A 701 5.87 16.64 -35.30
C SER A 701 4.50 16.66 -34.60
N LYS A 702 4.40 17.41 -33.49
CA LYS A 702 3.17 17.63 -32.72
C LYS A 702 2.48 18.94 -33.11
N PHE A 703 3.25 20.00 -33.35
CA PHE A 703 2.76 21.34 -33.66
C PHE A 703 3.27 21.77 -35.05
N PRO A 704 2.52 21.50 -36.13
CA PRO A 704 2.98 21.78 -37.49
C PRO A 704 3.06 23.27 -37.82
N THR A 705 2.34 24.11 -37.07
CA THR A 705 2.37 25.56 -37.23
C THR A 705 3.32 26.16 -36.22
N MET A 706 4.41 26.78 -36.71
CA MET A 706 5.38 27.47 -35.87
C MET A 706 4.87 28.88 -35.54
N PRO A 707 4.72 29.22 -34.25
CA PRO A 707 4.47 30.60 -33.84
C PRO A 707 5.71 31.46 -34.07
N GLU A 708 5.49 32.76 -34.21
CA GLU A 708 6.58 33.74 -34.21
C GLU A 708 7.02 34.05 -32.77
N GLY A 709 8.30 34.40 -32.61
CA GLY A 709 8.82 34.92 -31.36
C GLY A 709 8.17 36.26 -31.01
N GLY A 710 8.15 36.59 -29.71
CA GLY A 710 7.50 37.79 -29.20
C GLY A 710 8.36 38.57 -28.21
N ALA A 711 7.90 39.78 -27.91
CA ALA A 711 8.42 40.60 -26.82
C ALA A 711 7.25 41.23 -26.07
N GLY A 712 7.36 41.32 -24.74
CA GLY A 712 6.34 41.87 -23.88
C GLY A 712 6.59 41.53 -22.43
N THR A 713 5.60 41.81 -21.59
CA THR A 713 5.62 41.42 -20.17
C THR A 713 4.40 40.59 -19.83
N ILE A 714 4.60 39.51 -19.08
CA ILE A 714 3.54 38.66 -18.55
C ILE A 714 3.71 38.62 -17.05
N THR A 715 2.66 38.96 -16.32
CA THR A 715 2.68 38.99 -14.86
C THR A 715 1.52 38.16 -14.33
N ILE A 716 1.82 37.22 -13.45
CA ILE A 716 0.78 36.43 -12.79
C ILE A 716 0.06 37.29 -11.76
N THR A 717 -1.26 37.17 -11.71
CA THR A 717 -2.12 37.91 -10.77
C THR A 717 -2.81 36.98 -9.80
N GLU A 718 -3.22 35.80 -10.27
CA GLU A 718 -3.91 34.80 -9.48
C GLU A 718 -3.37 33.42 -9.85
N HIS A 719 -3.13 32.60 -8.83
CA HIS A 719 -2.63 31.24 -8.98
C HIS A 719 -3.34 30.33 -7.97
N ASN A 720 -4.42 29.70 -8.42
CA ASN A 720 -5.27 28.87 -7.60
C ASN A 720 -5.48 27.49 -8.25
N PRO A 721 -5.81 26.44 -7.49
CA PRO A 721 -6.14 25.11 -8.02
C PRO A 721 -7.22 25.03 -9.10
N GLY A 722 -8.08 26.05 -9.21
CA GLY A 722 -9.17 26.13 -10.19
C GLY A 722 -8.87 27.02 -11.41
N SER A 723 -7.96 27.99 -11.28
CA SER A 723 -7.66 28.96 -12.33
C SER A 723 -6.31 29.63 -12.11
N ILE A 724 -5.65 29.98 -13.22
CA ILE A 724 -4.42 30.76 -13.22
C ILE A 724 -4.62 31.95 -14.16
N THR A 725 -4.41 33.16 -13.65
CA THR A 725 -4.70 34.41 -14.37
C THR A 725 -3.42 35.22 -14.55
N TYR A 726 -3.14 35.61 -15.80
CA TYR A 726 -1.98 36.41 -16.17
C TYR A 726 -2.42 37.73 -16.82
N ASN A 727 -1.77 38.82 -16.43
CA ASN A 727 -1.86 40.10 -17.13
C ASN A 727 -0.75 40.19 -18.17
N LEU A 728 -1.14 40.48 -19.42
CA LEU A 728 -0.24 40.63 -20.55
C LEU A 728 -0.14 42.09 -20.96
N ASN A 729 1.07 42.53 -21.28
CA ASN A 729 1.30 43.79 -21.97
C ASN A 729 2.22 43.51 -23.17
N VAL A 730 1.61 43.53 -24.35
CA VAL A 730 2.20 43.22 -25.65
C VAL A 730 1.75 44.21 -26.70
N THR A 731 2.61 44.50 -27.67
CA THR A 731 2.26 45.29 -28.85
C THR A 731 1.86 44.42 -30.04
N ASP A 732 2.45 43.24 -30.14
CA ASP A 732 2.33 42.33 -31.28
C ASP A 732 2.08 40.89 -30.80
N ALA A 733 1.56 40.03 -31.68
CA ALA A 733 1.41 38.61 -31.40
C ALA A 733 2.79 37.96 -31.19
N GLY A 734 2.88 36.99 -30.29
CA GLY A 734 4.12 36.26 -30.03
C GLY A 734 3.95 35.08 -29.09
N LEU A 735 4.98 34.26 -28.98
CA LEU A 735 4.97 33.05 -28.15
C LEU A 735 5.25 33.35 -26.68
N ALA A 736 4.27 33.08 -25.83
CA ALA A 736 4.41 33.05 -24.37
C ALA A 736 4.77 31.63 -23.90
N VAL A 737 5.74 31.54 -22.99
CA VAL A 737 6.13 30.31 -22.30
C VAL A 737 5.68 30.43 -20.84
N PHE A 738 5.04 29.38 -20.33
CA PHE A 738 4.59 29.28 -18.95
C PHE A 738 5.45 28.24 -18.22
N SER A 739 5.82 28.53 -16.98
CA SER A 739 6.57 27.60 -16.13
C SER A 739 5.72 26.42 -15.61
N GLU A 740 4.42 26.42 -15.89
CA GLU A 740 3.45 25.38 -15.52
C GLU A 740 3.63 24.10 -16.33
N VAL A 741 3.35 22.96 -15.70
CA VAL A 741 3.48 21.68 -16.38
C VAL A 741 2.26 21.42 -17.25
N TYR A 742 2.46 21.30 -18.56
CA TYR A 742 1.35 21.07 -19.51
C TYR A 742 0.56 19.77 -19.19
N TYR A 743 -0.76 19.81 -19.27
CA TYR A 743 -1.61 18.62 -19.26
C TYR A 743 -2.72 18.85 -20.29
N PRO A 744 -2.86 18.00 -21.32
CA PRO A 744 -3.72 18.31 -22.46
C PRO A 744 -5.22 18.23 -22.15
N GLU A 745 -5.63 17.58 -21.05
CA GLU A 745 -7.04 17.37 -20.73
C GLU A 745 -7.53 18.39 -19.69
N GLY A 746 -8.73 18.94 -19.90
CA GLY A 746 -9.44 19.76 -18.92
C GLY A 746 -9.05 21.23 -18.84
N TRP A 747 -7.91 21.65 -19.41
CA TRP A 747 -7.52 23.06 -19.45
C TRP A 747 -8.31 23.84 -20.51
N VAL A 748 -8.76 25.04 -20.15
CA VAL A 748 -9.37 26.00 -21.07
C VAL A 748 -8.56 27.29 -20.97
N ALA A 749 -7.95 27.70 -22.08
CA ALA A 749 -7.24 28.97 -22.19
C ALA A 749 -8.12 30.00 -22.90
N THR A 750 -8.30 31.16 -22.28
CA THR A 750 -9.06 32.29 -22.83
C THR A 750 -8.21 33.55 -22.79
N LEU A 751 -8.41 34.44 -23.76
CA LEU A 751 -7.87 35.79 -23.77
C LEU A 751 -9.05 36.75 -23.74
N ASP A 752 -9.06 37.67 -22.77
CA ASP A 752 -10.15 38.62 -22.51
C ASP A 752 -9.94 40.00 -23.14
#